data_AF-A0A7F8Q789-F1
#
_entry.id   AF-A0A7F8Q789-F1
#
_cell.length_a   1.000
_cell.length_b   1.000
_cell.length_c   1.000
_cell.angle_alpha   90.00
_cell.angle_beta   90.00
_cell.angle_gamma   90.00
#
_symmetry.space_group_name_H-M   'P 1'
#
loop_
_entity.id
_entity.type
_entity.pdbx_description
1 polymer ?
#
loop_
_entity_poly.entity_id
_entity_poly.type
_entity_poly.pdbx_seq_one_letter_code
_entity_poly.pdbx_strand_id
1 'polypeptide(L)'
;MAAVTLSVPRRKAAPRPGPVPEAAQSYLFAPSGSGVGGSPGGAGTSPQVEWTARRLVWVPSELHGFEAAALRNEGEEEAEVELAESGRRLRLPRDQIQRMNPPKFSKAEDMAELTCLNEASVLHNLRERYYSGLIYANPPGLLALLDEECWFPKATDKSFVEKVAQEQGGHPKFQRPRNLRDQADFSVLHYAGKVDYKANEWLMKNMDPLNDSVAALLHLSTDKLTAEIWKDEHGGFQQFSFLGSFPPSPPGSSGRRGSAISPSGVEGIVGLEQVSSLGDGPPGGRPRRGMFRTVGQLYKESLSRLMATLSNTNPSFVRCIVPNHEKRAGKLEPRLVLDQLRCNGVLEGIRICRQGFPNRILFQEFRQRYEILTPSAIPKGFMDGKQACEKMIKALELDPNLYRVGQSKIFFRAGVLAQLEEERDLKVTDIIVSFQAAARGYLARRAFQKRQQQQSALRVMQRNCAAYLKLRHWQWWRLFIKVKPLLQVTRQDEVLQARVQELQKVQELQQQSAREVDELQGRLAQVRGGATHVEGAWASRPLSLPLPASLQLRDAEVERDEERKQRALAVAARQKLEAELEDLRGQKSAAAQGKEEAVKQLRKMQAQMKELWREVEESRSSREEIFTQNRENEKRLKALEAEVLRLQEELAASDRARRQIQQERDEMADELANGSLSKAAILEEKRQLEGRLGQMEEELEEEQSNSELLNDRYRKLLLQVESLTTELSAERSFSAKAESGRQQLERQIQELRGRLGEEDAGARARQKMIIAALESKLAQAEEQLEQESRERILSGKLVRRAEKRLKEVVLQVEEERRVADQLRDQLEKGNLRVKQLKRQLEEAEEEASRAQSVRRRLQHELEDVTEASESMNRELNTLRNRLRRGPLTFTTRTVRQVFRLEEGVVSEEEAEEAEPGAGPPPQEPDGPPVSQPQ
;
A
#
# COMPACT_ATOMS: atom_id res chain seq x y z
N MET A 1 42.26 34.21 -40.97
CA MET A 1 43.62 34.47 -40.45
C MET A 1 43.71 33.93 -39.04
N ALA A 2 44.81 33.22 -38.74
CA ALA A 2 45.25 32.68 -37.45
C ALA A 2 44.28 31.76 -36.68
N ALA A 3 44.25 30.48 -37.08
CA ALA A 3 43.75 29.39 -36.25
C ALA A 3 44.87 28.89 -35.33
N VAL A 4 44.68 29.04 -34.01
CA VAL A 4 45.53 28.41 -32.99
C VAL A 4 44.95 27.05 -32.67
N THR A 5 45.77 26.03 -32.91
CA THR A 5 45.54 24.62 -32.63
C THR A 5 45.70 24.32 -31.13
N LEU A 6 44.67 23.73 -30.51
CA LEU A 6 44.78 23.03 -29.22
C LEU A 6 44.35 21.58 -29.39
N SER A 7 45.34 20.70 -29.24
CA SER A 7 45.30 19.25 -29.32
C SER A 7 44.55 18.61 -28.14
N VAL A 8 43.53 17.81 -28.44
CA VAL A 8 42.79 16.98 -27.47
C VAL A 8 43.47 15.60 -27.35
N PRO A 9 43.84 15.12 -26.14
CA PRO A 9 44.37 13.77 -25.97
C PRO A 9 43.23 12.73 -25.91
N ARG A 10 43.53 11.55 -26.48
CA ARG A 10 42.68 10.35 -26.56
C ARG A 10 42.17 9.89 -25.18
N ARG A 11 40.85 9.63 -25.07
CA ARG A 11 40.21 8.93 -23.93
C ARG A 11 40.77 7.50 -23.79
N LYS A 12 41.41 7.20 -22.65
CA LYS A 12 41.67 5.84 -22.16
C LYS A 12 40.46 5.32 -21.38
N ALA A 13 40.22 4.01 -21.46
CA ALA A 13 39.17 3.29 -20.74
C ALA A 13 39.29 3.44 -19.21
N ALA A 14 38.16 3.40 -18.50
CA ALA A 14 38.08 3.52 -17.04
C ALA A 14 38.74 2.32 -16.32
N PRO A 15 39.50 2.54 -15.23
CA PRO A 15 40.04 1.45 -14.43
C PRO A 15 39.00 0.89 -13.45
N ARG A 16 39.09 -0.42 -13.17
CA ARG A 16 38.33 -1.11 -12.11
C ARG A 16 38.68 -0.51 -10.73
N PRO A 17 37.76 -0.52 -9.75
CA PRO A 17 38.06 0.02 -8.43
C PRO A 17 39.10 -0.87 -7.73
N GLY A 18 40.27 -0.28 -7.44
CA GLY A 18 41.28 -0.87 -6.56
C GLY A 18 40.94 -0.67 -5.07
N PRO A 19 41.64 -1.35 -4.15
CA PRO A 19 41.43 -1.19 -2.72
C PRO A 19 41.79 0.23 -2.26
N VAL A 20 41.05 0.70 -1.26
CA VAL A 20 41.13 2.05 -0.68
C VAL A 20 42.52 2.31 -0.06
N PRO A 21 43.13 3.49 -0.24
CA PRO A 21 44.44 3.81 0.34
C PRO A 21 44.45 3.80 1.88
N GLU A 22 45.55 3.29 2.45
CA GLU A 22 45.81 3.07 3.88
C GLU A 22 45.91 4.36 4.73
N ALA A 23 45.78 5.55 4.12
CA ALA A 23 45.80 6.84 4.82
C ALA A 23 44.42 7.28 5.38
N ALA A 24 43.36 6.49 5.20
CA ALA A 24 42.02 6.74 5.74
C ALA A 24 41.67 5.83 6.95
N GLN A 25 42.66 5.19 7.57
CA GLN A 25 42.43 4.18 8.63
C GLN A 25 42.45 4.73 10.07
N SER A 26 42.66 6.02 10.31
CA SER A 26 42.81 6.56 11.67
C SER A 26 41.52 7.03 12.37
N TYR A 27 40.34 6.91 11.76
CA TYR A 27 39.07 7.23 12.43
C TYR A 27 37.97 6.19 12.14
N LEU A 28 38.27 4.93 12.41
CA LEU A 28 37.30 3.84 12.49
C LEU A 28 37.44 3.17 13.85
N PHE A 29 36.54 3.50 14.80
CA PHE A 29 35.87 2.59 15.74
C PHE A 29 35.22 3.40 16.89
N ALA A 30 33.88 3.36 16.93
CA ALA A 30 33.15 3.07 18.16
C ALA A 30 31.83 2.38 17.79
N PRO A 31 31.63 1.10 18.16
CA PRO A 31 30.43 0.33 17.84
C PRO A 31 29.31 0.61 18.85
N SER A 32 28.10 0.93 18.40
CA SER A 32 26.91 0.93 19.26
C SER A 32 26.26 -0.46 19.26
N GLY A 33 26.87 -1.36 20.03
CA GLY A 33 26.24 -2.59 20.51
C GLY A 33 25.69 -2.42 21.92
N SER A 34 24.56 -3.07 22.18
CA SER A 34 23.84 -3.20 23.44
C SER A 34 24.68 -3.54 24.69
N GLY A 35 24.38 -2.87 25.82
CA GLY A 35 24.38 -3.49 27.15
C GLY A 35 25.40 -2.98 28.20
N VAL A 36 24.82 -2.40 29.26
CA VAL A 36 25.30 -2.33 30.67
C VAL A 36 26.24 -1.18 31.08
N GLY A 37 25.67 -0.25 31.87
CA GLY A 37 26.24 0.18 33.16
C GLY A 37 27.34 1.26 33.17
N GLY A 38 26.94 2.53 33.21
CA GLY A 38 27.81 3.64 33.64
C GLY A 38 27.22 5.00 33.30
N SER A 39 26.82 5.78 34.31
CA SER A 39 26.42 7.19 34.14
C SER A 39 27.56 8.02 33.57
N PRO A 40 27.25 9.05 32.76
CA PRO A 40 27.59 10.39 33.22
C PRO A 40 26.44 11.40 33.00
N GLY A 41 26.31 12.32 33.96
CA GLY A 41 25.36 13.43 33.89
C GLY A 41 25.76 14.43 32.83
N GLY A 42 24.80 14.77 31.98
CA GLY A 42 24.85 15.84 31.00
C GLY A 42 23.50 15.87 30.30
N ALA A 43 22.65 16.83 30.67
CA ALA A 43 21.33 17.00 30.07
C ALA A 43 21.50 17.39 28.59
N GLY A 44 21.41 16.42 27.68
CA GLY A 44 21.32 16.68 26.24
C GLY A 44 20.00 17.37 25.93
N THR A 45 20.03 18.69 25.75
CA THR A 45 18.94 19.44 25.13
C THR A 45 18.70 18.93 23.71
N SER A 46 17.44 18.88 23.26
CA SER A 46 17.17 18.40 21.90
C SER A 46 17.84 19.31 20.84
N PRO A 47 18.32 18.76 19.71
CA PRO A 47 19.00 19.54 18.68
C PRO A 47 18.16 20.73 18.17
N GLN A 48 16.84 20.58 18.16
CA GLN A 48 15.88 21.63 17.81
C GLN A 48 15.85 22.78 18.83
N VAL A 49 15.94 22.45 20.12
CA VAL A 49 16.00 23.43 21.21
C VAL A 49 17.35 24.15 21.19
N GLU A 50 18.44 23.43 20.95
CA GLU A 50 19.78 24.02 20.83
C GLU A 50 19.91 24.96 19.62
N TRP A 51 19.41 24.55 18.45
CA TRP A 51 19.36 25.38 17.24
C TRP A 51 18.62 26.70 17.46
N THR A 52 17.46 26.63 18.14
CA THR A 52 16.61 27.80 18.40
C THR A 52 17.24 28.71 19.46
N ALA A 53 17.78 28.14 20.53
CA ALA A 53 18.41 28.88 21.63
C ALA A 53 19.72 29.57 21.23
N ARG A 54 20.48 28.99 20.29
CA ARG A 54 21.79 29.50 19.85
C ARG A 54 21.76 30.32 18.56
N ARG A 55 20.59 30.48 17.91
CA ARG A 55 20.42 31.16 16.60
C ARG A 55 21.52 30.74 15.61
N LEU A 56 21.63 29.44 15.38
CA LEU A 56 22.73 28.89 14.59
C LEU A 56 22.69 29.36 13.12
N VAL A 57 23.87 29.68 12.59
CA VAL A 57 24.13 30.13 11.22
C VAL A 57 25.33 29.37 10.65
N TRP A 58 25.46 29.36 9.33
CA TRP A 58 26.62 28.82 8.64
C TRP A 58 27.66 29.91 8.38
N VAL A 59 28.93 29.61 8.65
CA VAL A 59 30.07 30.48 8.37
C VAL A 59 31.11 29.73 7.53
N PRO A 60 31.91 30.41 6.70
CA PRO A 60 32.94 29.75 5.89
C PRO A 60 34.00 29.08 6.77
N SER A 61 34.45 27.90 6.35
CA SER A 61 35.48 27.11 7.05
C SER A 61 36.44 26.50 6.03
N GLU A 62 37.75 26.70 6.21
CA GLU A 62 38.77 26.20 5.29
C GLU A 62 38.82 24.66 5.25
N LEU A 63 38.49 24.00 6.35
CA LEU A 63 38.55 22.53 6.47
C LEU A 63 37.27 21.85 5.99
N HIS A 64 36.12 22.47 6.27
CA HIS A 64 34.81 21.85 6.08
C HIS A 64 33.94 22.51 5.00
N GLY A 65 34.42 23.57 4.36
CA GLY A 65 33.65 24.45 3.47
C GLY A 65 32.80 25.44 4.27
N PHE A 66 31.89 24.92 5.10
CA PHE A 66 31.08 25.69 6.03
C PHE A 66 31.00 25.00 7.40
N GLU A 67 30.89 25.79 8.46
CA GLU A 67 30.79 25.33 9.85
C GLU A 67 29.64 26.04 10.58
N ALA A 68 29.02 25.37 11.55
CA ALA A 68 27.92 25.95 12.32
C ALA A 68 28.48 26.93 13.37
N ALA A 69 27.85 28.09 13.51
CA ALA A 69 28.21 29.11 14.50
C ALA A 69 26.96 29.72 15.14
N ALA A 70 27.03 30.08 16.41
CA ALA A 70 25.98 30.79 17.13
C ALA A 70 26.13 32.31 16.92
N LEU A 71 25.05 32.96 16.48
CA LEU A 71 25.04 34.41 16.29
C LEU A 71 24.96 35.12 17.65
N ARG A 72 25.96 35.95 18.01
CA ARG A 72 26.05 36.64 19.30
C ARG A 72 25.63 38.11 19.22
N ASN A 73 26.23 38.88 18.30
CA ASN A 73 25.92 40.29 18.07
C ASN A 73 25.74 40.57 16.58
N GLU A 74 24.69 41.30 16.21
CA GLU A 74 24.34 41.62 14.82
C GLU A 74 24.50 43.15 14.63
N GLY A 75 25.63 43.58 14.04
CA GLY A 75 25.85 44.97 13.61
C GLY A 75 25.35 45.20 12.19
N GLU A 76 25.36 46.46 11.72
CA GLU A 76 24.85 46.81 10.39
C GLU A 76 25.73 46.26 9.24
N GLU A 77 27.06 46.25 9.40
CA GLU A 77 28.01 45.73 8.40
C GLU A 77 28.69 44.40 8.82
N GLU A 78 29.01 44.23 10.11
CA GLU A 78 29.68 43.04 10.65
C GLU A 78 28.87 42.39 11.77
N ALA A 79 28.95 41.06 11.87
CA ALA A 79 28.35 40.31 12.96
C ALA A 79 29.38 39.44 13.68
N GLU A 80 29.20 39.32 15.00
CA GLU A 80 30.03 38.48 15.86
C GLU A 80 29.36 37.11 16.02
N VAL A 81 30.09 36.07 15.64
CA VAL A 81 29.64 34.67 15.63
C VAL A 81 30.60 33.81 16.45
N GLU A 82 30.08 32.80 17.12
CA GLU A 82 30.84 31.87 17.94
C GLU A 82 30.73 30.46 17.35
N LEU A 83 31.85 29.89 16.90
CA LEU A 83 31.87 28.55 16.30
C LEU A 83 31.30 27.50 17.26
N ALA A 84 30.39 26.65 16.78
CA ALA A 84 29.66 25.71 17.62
C ALA A 84 30.54 24.58 18.20
N GLU A 85 31.57 24.15 17.46
CA GLU A 85 32.47 23.06 17.89
C GLU A 85 33.66 23.57 18.71
N SER A 86 34.28 24.68 18.30
CA SER A 86 35.50 25.21 18.93
C SER A 86 35.26 26.31 19.95
N GLY A 87 34.05 26.89 20.01
CA GLY A 87 33.72 28.03 20.89
C GLY A 87 34.46 29.33 20.56
N ARG A 88 35.23 29.36 19.46
CA ARG A 88 36.02 30.52 19.05
C ARG A 88 35.11 31.60 18.48
N ARG A 89 35.32 32.85 18.90
CA ARG A 89 34.58 34.01 18.40
C ARG A 89 35.29 34.62 17.19
N LEU A 90 34.49 34.97 16.19
CA LEU A 90 34.92 35.58 14.95
C LEU A 90 34.00 36.77 14.64
N ARG A 91 34.56 37.84 14.09
CA ARG A 91 33.77 38.90 13.45
C ARG A 91 33.85 38.68 11.95
N LEU A 92 32.68 38.54 11.34
CA LEU A 92 32.56 38.29 9.91
C LEU A 92 31.61 39.32 9.29
N PRO A 93 31.90 39.78 8.06
CA PRO A 93 30.95 40.49 7.22
C PRO A 93 29.64 39.72 7.07
N ARG A 94 28.50 40.43 7.07
CA ARG A 94 27.17 39.81 7.08
C ARG A 94 26.86 38.97 5.83
N ASP A 95 27.44 39.33 4.70
CA ASP A 95 27.35 38.61 3.42
C ASP A 95 27.98 37.21 3.45
N GLN A 96 28.92 36.96 4.37
CA GLN A 96 29.55 35.65 4.55
C GLN A 96 28.73 34.72 5.47
N ILE A 97 27.71 35.23 6.16
CA ILE A 97 26.91 34.48 7.12
C ILE A 97 25.64 33.97 6.43
N GLN A 98 25.49 32.65 6.32
CA GLN A 98 24.32 32.03 5.70
C GLN A 98 23.34 31.50 6.76
N ARG A 99 22.04 31.62 6.50
CA ARG A 99 21.01 31.08 7.41
C ARG A 99 21.07 29.56 7.43
N MET A 100 20.97 28.97 8.61
CA MET A 100 20.95 27.52 8.77
C MET A 100 19.52 26.99 8.80
N ASN A 101 19.28 25.86 8.14
CA ASN A 101 18.00 25.17 8.27
C ASN A 101 17.83 24.56 9.68
N PRO A 102 16.59 24.51 10.20
CA PRO A 102 16.30 23.72 11.39
C PRO A 102 16.68 22.24 11.22
N PRO A 103 17.15 21.55 12.27
CA PRO A 103 17.58 20.14 12.20
C PRO A 103 16.54 19.16 11.65
N LYS A 104 15.24 19.50 11.73
CA LYS A 104 14.17 18.69 11.12
C LYS A 104 14.24 18.59 9.59
N PHE A 105 14.99 19.47 8.92
CA PHE A 105 15.22 19.45 7.47
C PHE A 105 16.57 18.83 7.09
N SER A 106 17.33 18.33 8.07
CA SER A 106 18.52 17.55 7.79
C SER A 106 18.15 16.23 7.12
N LYS A 107 18.96 15.77 6.18
CA LYS A 107 18.75 14.55 5.37
C LYS A 107 17.49 14.56 4.47
N ALA A 108 16.91 15.72 4.16
CA ALA A 108 15.86 15.86 3.14
C ALA A 108 16.21 15.15 1.81
N GLU A 109 15.26 14.42 1.22
CA GLU A 109 15.44 13.73 -0.08
C GLU A 109 15.37 14.68 -1.27
N ASP A 110 14.43 15.61 -1.21
CA ASP A 110 14.30 16.69 -2.18
C ASP A 110 14.90 17.97 -1.57
N MET A 111 15.96 18.48 -2.20
CA MET A 111 16.63 19.69 -1.75
C MET A 111 15.72 20.93 -1.82
N ALA A 112 14.65 20.89 -2.63
CA ALA A 112 13.65 21.95 -2.67
C ALA A 112 12.82 22.08 -1.39
N GLU A 113 12.83 21.07 -0.51
CA GLU A 113 12.13 21.10 0.78
C GLU A 113 12.91 21.87 1.88
N LEU A 114 14.17 22.23 1.60
CA LEU A 114 14.99 23.04 2.50
C LEU A 114 14.43 24.47 2.60
N THR A 115 14.14 24.94 3.82
CA THR A 115 13.62 26.29 4.04
C THR A 115 14.61 27.41 3.67
N CYS A 116 15.91 27.15 3.80
CA CYS A 116 17.01 28.01 3.40
C CYS A 116 17.83 27.25 2.36
N LEU A 117 17.59 27.56 1.09
CA LEU A 117 18.29 26.93 -0.04
C LEU A 117 19.57 27.70 -0.35
N ASN A 118 20.59 27.51 0.48
CA ASN A 118 21.93 28.09 0.30
C ASN A 118 22.99 27.01 0.22
N GLU A 119 24.17 27.38 -0.28
CA GLU A 119 25.27 26.44 -0.55
C GLU A 119 25.67 25.64 0.70
N ALA A 120 25.74 26.31 1.85
CA ALA A 120 26.09 25.68 3.11
C ALA A 120 25.06 24.62 3.54
N SER A 121 23.76 24.92 3.39
CA SER A 121 22.69 24.00 3.76
C SER A 121 22.57 22.79 2.82
N VAL A 122 22.77 22.99 1.52
CA VAL A 122 22.78 21.91 0.53
C VAL A 122 23.98 20.99 0.80
N LEU A 123 25.17 21.57 1.01
CA LEU A 123 26.38 20.81 1.32
C LEU A 123 26.25 20.03 2.63
N HIS A 124 25.70 20.64 3.68
CA HIS A 124 25.45 19.97 4.95
C HIS A 124 24.46 18.80 4.79
N ASN A 125 23.36 19.01 4.07
CA ASN A 125 22.37 17.97 3.82
C ASN A 125 22.97 16.80 3.02
N LEU A 126 23.70 17.09 1.95
CA LEU A 126 24.44 16.08 1.19
C LEU A 126 25.45 15.34 2.06
N ARG A 127 26.26 16.04 2.87
CA ARG A 127 27.23 15.42 3.77
C ARG A 127 26.55 14.46 4.75
N GLU A 128 25.47 14.89 5.39
CA GLU A 128 24.72 14.03 6.30
C GLU A 128 24.10 12.81 5.61
N ARG A 129 23.56 12.99 4.40
CA ARG A 129 23.05 11.88 3.59
C ARG A 129 24.16 10.91 3.19
N TYR A 130 25.34 11.41 2.83
CA TYR A 130 26.48 10.58 2.44
C TYR A 130 26.91 9.66 3.58
N TYR A 131 27.19 10.24 4.75
CA TYR A 131 27.61 9.48 5.92
C TYR A 131 26.49 8.60 6.52
N SER A 132 25.22 8.91 6.21
CA SER A 132 24.08 8.06 6.56
C SER A 132 23.75 6.99 5.51
N GLY A 133 24.53 6.89 4.42
CA GLY A 133 24.26 5.93 3.34
C GLY A 133 23.01 6.23 2.50
N LEU A 134 22.53 7.48 2.49
CA LEU A 134 21.29 7.94 1.82
C LEU A 134 21.54 8.60 0.45
N ILE A 135 22.80 8.68 -0.02
CA ILE A 135 23.14 9.20 -1.36
C ILE A 135 23.14 8.10 -2.42
N TYR A 136 23.62 6.91 -2.08
CA TYR A 136 23.52 5.77 -2.97
C TYR A 136 22.09 5.25 -2.86
N ALA A 137 21.31 5.39 -3.94
CA ALA A 137 20.02 4.72 -4.02
C ALA A 137 20.26 3.23 -3.75
N ASN A 138 19.60 2.70 -2.71
CA ASN A 138 19.52 1.24 -2.57
C ASN A 138 19.03 0.67 -3.91
N PRO A 139 19.55 -0.49 -4.34
CA PRO A 139 19.08 -1.12 -5.57
C PRO A 139 17.55 -1.14 -5.58
N PRO A 140 16.91 -0.68 -6.67
CA PRO A 140 15.46 -0.52 -6.73
C PRO A 140 14.78 -1.83 -6.30
N GLY A 141 13.87 -1.73 -5.34
CA GLY A 141 13.17 -2.90 -4.81
C GLY A 141 12.26 -3.55 -5.85
N LEU A 142 11.80 -4.78 -5.59
CA LEU A 142 11.00 -5.57 -6.54
C LEU A 142 9.81 -4.81 -7.15
N LEU A 143 9.04 -4.07 -6.34
CA LEU A 143 7.91 -3.27 -6.84
C LEU A 143 8.34 -2.11 -7.74
N ALA A 144 9.44 -1.43 -7.40
CA ALA A 144 9.95 -0.33 -8.22
C ALA A 144 10.47 -0.84 -9.57
N LEU A 145 11.18 -1.96 -9.57
CA LEU A 145 11.61 -2.63 -10.80
C LEU A 145 10.42 -3.09 -11.66
N LEU A 146 9.35 -3.56 -11.03
CA LEU A 146 8.13 -3.96 -11.74
C LEU A 146 7.44 -2.75 -12.38
N ASP A 147 7.33 -1.64 -11.65
CA ASP A 147 6.73 -0.40 -12.16
C ASP A 147 7.52 0.17 -13.35
N GLU A 148 8.85 0.18 -13.26
CA GLU A 148 9.71 0.61 -14.36
C GLU A 148 9.55 -0.27 -15.61
N GLU A 149 9.48 -1.60 -15.45
CA GLU A 149 9.29 -2.52 -16.57
C GLU A 149 7.87 -2.39 -17.17
N CYS A 150 6.84 -2.08 -16.38
CA CYS A 150 5.49 -1.82 -16.88
C CYS A 150 5.42 -0.63 -17.83
N TRP A 151 6.31 0.36 -17.68
CA TRP A 151 6.36 1.53 -18.57
C TRP A 151 7.16 1.28 -19.85
N PHE A 152 7.86 0.16 -19.98
CA PHE A 152 8.70 -0.11 -21.14
C PHE A 152 7.93 -0.91 -22.21
N PRO A 153 7.70 -0.37 -23.41
CA PRO A 153 6.73 -0.92 -24.39
C PRO A 153 7.10 -2.28 -25.00
N LYS A 154 8.31 -2.78 -24.74
CA LYS A 154 8.78 -4.12 -25.18
C LYS A 154 9.23 -5.01 -24.02
N ALA A 155 8.97 -4.60 -22.78
CA ALA A 155 9.29 -5.42 -21.62
C ALA A 155 8.39 -6.66 -21.57
N THR A 156 8.92 -7.72 -20.98
CA THR A 156 8.21 -8.97 -20.76
C THR A 156 8.47 -9.42 -19.32
N ASP A 157 7.64 -10.31 -18.78
CA ASP A 157 7.87 -10.82 -17.43
C ASP A 157 9.27 -11.46 -17.28
N LYS A 158 9.83 -12.00 -18.38
CA LYS A 158 11.21 -12.51 -18.43
C LYS A 158 12.26 -11.40 -18.30
N SER A 159 12.09 -10.26 -18.99
CA SER A 159 13.01 -9.12 -18.85
C SER A 159 12.98 -8.57 -17.43
N PHE A 160 11.79 -8.53 -16.81
CA PHE A 160 11.65 -8.17 -15.41
C PHE A 160 12.43 -9.12 -14.49
N VAL A 161 12.28 -10.44 -14.63
CA VAL A 161 12.99 -11.43 -13.81
C VAL A 161 14.51 -11.30 -13.97
N GLU A 162 15.00 -11.11 -15.20
CA GLU A 162 16.42 -10.90 -15.48
C GLU A 162 16.95 -9.63 -14.80
N LYS A 163 16.22 -8.52 -14.91
CA LYS A 163 16.56 -7.26 -14.26
C LYS A 163 16.54 -7.37 -12.73
N VAL A 164 15.55 -8.06 -12.16
CA VAL A 164 15.50 -8.37 -10.73
C VAL A 164 16.71 -9.20 -10.29
N ALA A 165 17.08 -10.23 -11.04
CA ALA A 165 18.24 -11.06 -10.73
C ALA A 165 19.55 -10.27 -10.83
N GLN A 166 19.65 -9.31 -11.75
CA GLN A 166 20.79 -8.42 -11.89
C GLN A 166 20.92 -7.45 -10.71
N GLU A 167 19.83 -6.81 -10.30
CA GLU A 167 19.84 -5.77 -9.25
C GLU A 167 19.83 -6.36 -7.83
N GLN A 168 19.08 -7.44 -7.61
CA GLN A 168 18.85 -8.04 -6.28
C GLN A 168 19.64 -9.34 -6.06
N GLY A 169 20.41 -9.81 -7.04
CA GLY A 169 21.11 -11.10 -6.99
C GLY A 169 22.10 -11.26 -5.81
N GLY A 170 22.65 -10.14 -5.31
CA GLY A 170 23.54 -10.13 -4.14
C GLY A 170 22.83 -10.03 -2.79
N HIS A 171 21.50 -9.82 -2.76
CA HIS A 171 20.78 -9.56 -1.53
C HIS A 171 20.55 -10.86 -0.72
N PRO A 172 20.84 -10.88 0.60
CA PRO A 172 20.80 -12.12 1.40
C PRO A 172 19.39 -12.74 1.53
N LYS A 173 18.34 -11.97 1.24
CA LYS A 173 16.94 -12.45 1.23
C LYS A 173 16.44 -12.83 -0.17
N PHE A 174 17.23 -12.62 -1.21
CA PHE A 174 16.88 -13.01 -2.57
C PHE A 174 17.64 -14.28 -2.96
N GLN A 175 16.97 -15.21 -3.63
CA GLN A 175 17.59 -16.43 -4.12
C GLN A 175 17.10 -16.73 -5.53
N ARG A 176 18.03 -17.14 -6.41
CA ARG A 176 17.69 -17.69 -7.72
C ARG A 176 17.56 -19.22 -7.61
N PRO A 177 16.48 -19.83 -8.15
CA PRO A 177 16.35 -21.27 -8.23
C PRO A 177 17.57 -21.90 -8.92
N ARG A 178 18.12 -22.95 -8.33
CA ARG A 178 19.32 -23.64 -8.85
C ARG A 178 18.99 -24.71 -9.90
N ASN A 179 17.73 -25.17 -9.96
CA ASN A 179 17.31 -26.28 -10.81
C ASN A 179 16.31 -25.83 -11.88
N LEU A 180 16.54 -26.22 -13.14
CA LEU A 180 15.63 -26.04 -14.29
C LEU A 180 14.28 -26.78 -14.16
N ARG A 181 14.11 -27.62 -13.13
CA ARG A 181 12.84 -28.32 -12.82
C ARG A 181 11.88 -27.49 -11.98
N ASP A 182 12.38 -26.46 -11.30
CA ASP A 182 11.53 -25.58 -10.52
C ASP A 182 10.85 -24.60 -11.49
N GLN A 183 9.52 -24.62 -11.55
CA GLN A 183 8.74 -23.70 -12.37
C GLN A 183 8.77 -22.24 -11.84
N ALA A 184 9.65 -21.94 -10.90
CA ALA A 184 9.76 -20.66 -10.22
C ALA A 184 10.83 -19.80 -10.88
N ASP A 185 10.57 -18.50 -10.97
CA ASP A 185 11.47 -17.53 -11.61
C ASP A 185 12.50 -16.98 -10.61
N PHE A 186 12.06 -16.71 -9.38
CA PHE A 186 12.91 -16.30 -8.26
C PHE A 186 12.28 -16.66 -6.91
N SER A 187 13.06 -16.60 -5.84
CA SER A 187 12.58 -16.85 -4.48
C SER A 187 12.97 -15.73 -3.52
N VAL A 188 12.12 -15.46 -2.54
CA VAL A 188 12.38 -14.49 -1.48
C VAL A 188 12.28 -15.18 -0.13
N LEU A 189 13.26 -14.91 0.74
CA LEU A 189 13.26 -15.36 2.14
C LEU A 189 12.47 -14.38 3.00
N HIS A 190 11.25 -14.74 3.34
CA HIS A 190 10.42 -14.01 4.29
C HIS A 190 10.71 -14.47 5.72
N TYR A 191 10.18 -13.74 6.71
CA TYR A 191 10.29 -14.14 8.12
C TYR A 191 9.66 -15.52 8.39
N ALA A 192 8.62 -15.89 7.65
CA ALA A 192 7.91 -17.16 7.77
C ALA A 192 8.55 -18.31 6.97
N GLY A 193 9.55 -18.03 6.12
CA GLY A 193 10.20 -19.03 5.27
C GLY A 193 10.49 -18.54 3.85
N LYS A 194 11.06 -19.44 3.05
CA LYS A 194 11.32 -19.21 1.61
C LYS A 194 10.01 -19.33 0.83
N VAL A 195 9.75 -18.37 -0.06
CA VAL A 195 8.62 -18.40 -0.99
C VAL A 195 9.15 -18.31 -2.42
N ASP A 196 8.67 -19.23 -3.26
CA ASP A 196 9.01 -19.29 -4.68
C ASP A 196 7.93 -18.55 -5.49
N TYR A 197 8.35 -17.60 -6.34
CA TYR A 197 7.47 -16.74 -7.13
C TYR A 197 7.58 -17.08 -8.63
N LYS A 198 6.43 -17.00 -9.32
CA LYS A 198 6.34 -16.98 -10.77
C LYS A 198 5.90 -15.61 -11.24
N ALA A 199 6.68 -14.99 -12.10
CA ALA A 199 6.47 -13.63 -12.59
C ALA A 199 5.47 -13.55 -13.75
N ASN A 200 4.94 -14.66 -14.24
CA ASN A 200 3.99 -14.69 -15.36
C ASN A 200 2.81 -13.71 -15.16
N GLU A 201 2.60 -12.87 -16.15
CA GLU A 201 1.57 -11.83 -16.24
C GLU A 201 1.68 -10.75 -15.15
N TRP A 202 2.83 -10.61 -14.47
CA TRP A 202 3.00 -9.58 -13.45
C TRP A 202 2.92 -8.18 -14.05
N LEU A 203 3.51 -7.97 -15.23
CA LEU A 203 3.40 -6.68 -15.92
C LEU A 203 1.94 -6.34 -16.23
N MET A 204 1.19 -7.31 -16.76
CA MET A 204 -0.22 -7.13 -17.10
C MET A 204 -1.09 -6.88 -15.85
N LYS A 205 -0.86 -7.64 -14.77
CA LYS A 205 -1.59 -7.48 -13.49
C LYS A 205 -1.27 -6.18 -12.77
N ASN A 206 -0.05 -5.67 -12.89
CA ASN A 206 0.36 -4.42 -12.27
C ASN A 206 -0.13 -3.19 -13.06
N MET A 207 -0.30 -3.34 -14.37
CA MET A 207 -0.93 -2.33 -15.23
C MET A 207 -2.46 -2.33 -15.11
N ASP A 208 -3.08 -3.51 -15.01
CA ASP A 208 -4.54 -3.66 -14.97
C ASP A 208 -5.26 -2.95 -16.15
N PRO A 209 -4.89 -3.24 -17.42
CA PRO A 209 -5.43 -2.53 -18.57
C PRO A 209 -6.92 -2.87 -18.76
N LEU A 210 -7.78 -1.85 -18.68
CA LEU A 210 -9.20 -1.93 -18.96
C LEU A 210 -9.54 -1.23 -20.28
N ASN A 211 -10.64 -1.65 -20.92
CA ASN A 211 -11.13 -0.98 -22.12
C ASN A 211 -11.90 0.29 -21.73
N ASP A 212 -11.31 1.44 -22.01
CA ASP A 212 -11.85 2.76 -21.70
C ASP A 212 -13.24 3.00 -22.30
N SER A 213 -13.51 2.49 -23.51
CA SER A 213 -14.82 2.66 -24.16
C SER A 213 -15.93 1.93 -23.40
N VAL A 214 -15.62 0.75 -22.85
CA VAL A 214 -16.58 -0.05 -22.09
C VAL A 214 -16.80 0.56 -20.71
N ALA A 215 -15.73 1.02 -20.05
CA ALA A 215 -15.83 1.70 -18.76
C ALA A 215 -16.67 2.99 -18.85
N ALA A 216 -16.46 3.80 -19.90
CA ALA A 216 -17.26 4.99 -20.16
C ALA A 216 -18.74 4.65 -20.41
N LEU A 217 -19.03 3.59 -21.17
CA LEU A 217 -20.39 3.12 -21.40
C LEU A 217 -21.08 2.68 -20.10
N LEU A 218 -20.38 1.95 -19.24
CA LEU A 218 -20.89 1.50 -17.94
C LEU A 218 -21.13 2.66 -16.97
N HIS A 219 -20.29 3.70 -17.02
CA HIS A 219 -20.53 4.93 -16.27
C HIS A 219 -21.82 5.64 -16.68
N LEU A 220 -22.14 5.62 -17.98
CA LEU A 220 -23.37 6.17 -18.55
C LEU A 220 -24.58 5.22 -18.45
N SER A 221 -24.47 4.13 -17.70
CA SER A 221 -25.55 3.16 -17.53
C SER A 221 -26.82 3.83 -16.99
N THR A 222 -27.97 3.34 -17.44
CA THR A 222 -29.28 3.75 -16.93
C THR A 222 -29.57 3.18 -15.55
N ASP A 223 -28.90 2.08 -15.17
CA ASP A 223 -28.92 1.58 -13.80
C ASP A 223 -28.03 2.45 -12.90
N LYS A 224 -28.66 3.08 -11.91
CA LYS A 224 -28.01 4.02 -11.01
C LYS A 224 -26.88 3.38 -10.20
N LEU A 225 -27.04 2.12 -9.78
CA LEU A 225 -26.00 1.40 -9.04
C LEU A 225 -24.77 1.18 -9.92
N THR A 226 -24.97 0.68 -11.14
CA THR A 226 -23.90 0.51 -12.12
C THR A 226 -23.22 1.84 -12.44
N ALA A 227 -23.99 2.89 -12.71
CA ALA A 227 -23.44 4.23 -12.98
C ALA A 227 -22.61 4.78 -11.80
N GLU A 228 -23.03 4.51 -10.55
CA GLU A 228 -22.31 4.89 -9.32
C GLU A 228 -21.03 4.07 -9.10
N ILE A 229 -21.04 2.75 -9.38
CA ILE A 229 -19.84 1.90 -9.28
C ILE A 229 -18.76 2.34 -10.27
N TRP A 230 -19.18 2.71 -11.49
CA TRP A 230 -18.29 3.16 -12.56
C TRP A 230 -18.14 4.68 -12.60
N LYS A 231 -18.60 5.39 -11.56
CA LYS A 231 -18.47 6.85 -11.44
C LYS A 231 -17.04 7.21 -11.09
N ASP A 232 -16.35 7.81 -12.05
CA ASP A 232 -15.00 8.32 -11.83
C ASP A 232 -15.06 9.70 -11.14
N GLU A 233 -14.62 9.77 -9.87
CA GLU A 233 -14.54 11.03 -9.13
C GLU A 233 -13.41 11.96 -9.65
N HIS A 234 -12.53 11.49 -10.55
CA HIS A 234 -11.33 12.20 -10.97
C HIS A 234 -11.18 12.41 -12.48
N GLY A 235 -12.28 12.46 -13.25
CA GLY A 235 -12.30 13.06 -14.58
C GLY A 235 -11.34 12.46 -15.61
N GLY A 236 -11.11 11.14 -15.59
CA GLY A 236 -10.29 10.43 -16.58
C GLY A 236 -10.98 10.25 -17.94
N PHE A 237 -12.31 10.30 -18.00
CA PHE A 237 -13.06 10.18 -19.25
C PHE A 237 -13.40 11.56 -19.83
N GLN A 238 -12.53 12.11 -20.67
CA GLN A 238 -12.91 13.29 -21.47
C GLN A 238 -14.05 12.92 -22.42
N GLN A 239 -15.17 13.63 -22.26
CA GLN A 239 -16.33 13.59 -23.13
C GLN A 239 -15.93 14.09 -24.53
N PHE A 240 -15.75 13.18 -25.50
CA PHE A 240 -15.70 13.55 -26.91
C PHE A 240 -17.13 13.82 -27.38
N SER A 241 -17.49 15.10 -27.43
CA SER A 241 -18.73 15.55 -28.07
C SER A 241 -18.59 15.43 -29.58
N PHE A 242 -19.06 14.34 -30.17
CA PHE A 242 -19.28 14.26 -31.61
C PHE A 242 -20.51 15.12 -31.96
N LEU A 243 -20.32 16.06 -32.88
CA LEU A 243 -21.33 17.01 -33.37
C LEU A 243 -22.63 16.31 -33.80
N GLY A 244 -23.76 16.72 -33.22
CA GLY A 244 -25.11 16.32 -33.62
C GLY A 244 -26.14 17.30 -33.07
N SER A 245 -26.56 18.24 -33.91
CA SER A 245 -27.42 19.40 -33.65
C SER A 245 -28.76 19.10 -32.97
N PHE A 246 -28.99 19.63 -31.77
CA PHE A 246 -30.32 20.03 -31.29
C PHE A 246 -30.21 21.25 -30.35
N PRO A 247 -31.08 22.26 -30.46
CA PRO A 247 -30.99 23.46 -29.62
C PRO A 247 -31.50 23.18 -28.19
N PRO A 248 -30.93 23.82 -27.16
CA PRO A 248 -31.38 23.65 -25.78
C PRO A 248 -32.66 24.46 -25.51
N SER A 249 -33.59 23.85 -24.77
CA SER A 249 -34.75 24.52 -24.16
C SER A 249 -34.36 25.13 -22.79
N PRO A 250 -35.04 26.20 -22.31
CA PRO A 250 -34.60 27.01 -21.18
C PRO A 250 -34.82 26.34 -19.80
N PRO A 251 -34.17 26.82 -18.72
CA PRO A 251 -34.11 26.13 -17.43
C PRO A 251 -35.35 26.39 -16.57
N GLY A 252 -36.03 25.32 -16.19
CA GLY A 252 -37.00 25.30 -15.10
C GLY A 252 -36.31 25.01 -13.77
N SER A 253 -36.49 25.91 -12.82
CA SER A 253 -36.04 25.84 -11.43
C SER A 253 -36.53 24.57 -10.71
N SER A 254 -35.65 23.91 -9.95
CA SER A 254 -35.89 23.57 -8.52
C SER A 254 -34.84 22.60 -7.98
N GLY A 255 -34.36 22.90 -6.76
CA GLY A 255 -34.26 21.85 -5.74
C GLY A 255 -32.87 21.36 -5.33
N ARG A 256 -32.36 21.96 -4.26
CA ARG A 256 -31.61 21.33 -3.14
C ARG A 256 -30.23 20.71 -3.46
N ARG A 257 -29.18 21.50 -3.19
CA ARG A 257 -27.86 20.96 -2.83
C ARG A 257 -27.90 20.45 -1.39
N GLY A 258 -27.90 19.13 -1.23
CA GLY A 258 -27.54 18.47 0.02
C GLY A 258 -26.02 18.34 0.10
N SER A 259 -25.43 18.90 1.16
CA SER A 259 -24.03 18.72 1.50
C SER A 259 -23.81 17.31 2.03
N ALA A 260 -23.21 16.43 1.22
CA ALA A 260 -22.63 15.19 1.70
C ALA A 260 -21.12 15.39 1.86
N ILE A 261 -20.67 15.38 3.10
CA ILE A 261 -19.27 15.26 3.50
C ILE A 261 -18.82 13.86 3.07
N SER A 262 -17.84 13.77 2.18
CA SER A 262 -17.25 12.49 1.75
C SER A 262 -15.75 12.48 2.06
N PRO A 263 -15.20 11.38 2.58
CA PRO A 263 -13.79 11.27 2.90
C PRO A 263 -12.95 11.17 1.63
N SER A 264 -11.78 11.81 1.66
CA SER A 264 -10.81 11.87 0.59
C SER A 264 -10.26 10.50 0.16
N GLY A 265 -10.35 10.23 -1.15
CA GLY A 265 -9.19 9.79 -1.94
C GLY A 265 -9.03 8.29 -2.17
N VAL A 266 -9.60 7.80 -3.28
CA VAL A 266 -9.05 6.66 -4.02
C VAL A 266 -8.82 7.13 -5.46
N GLU A 267 -7.55 7.26 -5.83
CA GLU A 267 -7.15 7.62 -7.20
C GLU A 267 -7.25 6.37 -8.08
N GLY A 268 -7.97 6.48 -9.20
CA GLY A 268 -8.18 5.40 -10.17
C GLY A 268 -6.99 5.20 -11.11
N ILE A 269 -6.89 3.98 -11.67
CA ILE A 269 -5.92 3.58 -12.69
C ILE A 269 -6.48 4.01 -14.05
N VAL A 270 -5.74 4.83 -14.80
CA VAL A 270 -6.18 5.42 -16.09
C VAL A 270 -5.72 4.54 -17.26
N GLY A 271 -6.57 4.34 -18.25
CA GLY A 271 -6.35 3.43 -19.37
C GLY A 271 -5.31 3.81 -20.43
N LEU A 272 -5.19 2.90 -21.40
CA LEU A 272 -3.99 2.59 -22.18
C LEU A 272 -3.73 3.50 -23.41
N GLU A 273 -4.60 4.48 -23.72
CA GLU A 273 -4.50 5.24 -24.99
C GLU A 273 -3.38 6.31 -25.05
N GLN A 274 -2.64 6.59 -23.97
CA GLN A 274 -1.56 7.60 -23.98
C GLN A 274 -0.15 7.03 -24.18
N VAL A 275 0.00 5.70 -24.30
CA VAL A 275 1.33 5.04 -24.34
C VAL A 275 2.11 5.31 -25.64
N SER A 276 1.44 5.76 -26.71
CA SER A 276 2.08 5.96 -28.01
C SER A 276 2.92 7.26 -28.14
N SER A 277 2.97 8.13 -27.12
CA SER A 277 3.60 9.47 -27.23
C SER A 277 4.47 9.88 -26.03
N LEU A 278 5.06 8.93 -25.32
CA LEU A 278 5.92 9.21 -24.16
C LEU A 278 7.30 8.57 -24.33
N GLY A 279 8.12 9.20 -25.16
CA GLY A 279 9.56 9.01 -25.19
C GLY A 279 10.26 10.28 -24.69
N ASP A 280 11.04 10.11 -23.61
CA ASP A 280 12.10 10.98 -23.08
C ASP A 280 11.73 12.06 -22.03
N GLY A 281 12.06 11.74 -20.76
CA GLY A 281 12.15 12.69 -19.63
C GLY A 281 13.04 12.12 -18.51
N PRO A 282 13.81 12.95 -17.76
CA PRO A 282 14.79 12.48 -16.78
C PRO A 282 14.13 11.94 -15.49
N PRO A 283 14.77 10.99 -14.78
CA PRO A 283 14.22 10.43 -13.56
C PRO A 283 14.42 11.41 -12.38
N GLY A 284 13.33 11.81 -11.71
CA GLY A 284 13.42 12.53 -10.42
C GLY A 284 12.37 13.59 -10.10
N GLY A 285 11.44 13.91 -11.00
CA GLY A 285 10.36 14.88 -10.72
C GLY A 285 9.06 14.23 -10.24
N ARG A 286 8.28 14.93 -9.41
CA ARG A 286 6.92 14.52 -8.99
C ARG A 286 6.09 14.05 -10.21
N PRO A 287 5.30 12.96 -10.08
CA PRO A 287 4.56 12.42 -11.20
C PRO A 287 3.57 13.48 -11.73
N ARG A 288 3.67 13.79 -13.03
CA ARG A 288 2.76 14.69 -13.73
C ARG A 288 1.33 14.12 -13.68
N ARG A 289 0.33 14.99 -13.52
CA ARG A 289 -1.09 14.62 -13.64
C ARG A 289 -1.32 14.03 -15.04
N GLY A 290 -1.65 12.73 -15.11
CA GLY A 290 -1.73 11.95 -16.35
C GLY A 290 -0.65 10.88 -16.55
N MET A 291 0.32 10.73 -15.63
CA MET A 291 1.21 9.57 -15.62
C MET A 291 0.44 8.33 -15.13
N PHE A 292 0.53 7.23 -15.89
CA PHE A 292 -0.06 5.94 -15.54
C PHE A 292 0.46 5.46 -14.17
N ARG A 293 -0.44 5.42 -13.16
CA ARG A 293 -0.15 4.88 -11.83
C ARG A 293 -0.42 3.37 -11.83
N THR A 294 0.56 2.57 -11.45
CA THR A 294 0.41 1.11 -11.34
C THR A 294 -0.31 0.72 -10.05
N VAL A 295 -0.87 -0.50 -10.03
CA VAL A 295 -1.47 -1.09 -8.82
C VAL A 295 -0.46 -1.12 -7.67
N GLY A 296 0.80 -1.48 -7.95
CA GLY A 296 1.89 -1.53 -6.99
C GLY A 296 2.17 -0.19 -6.30
N GLN A 297 2.15 0.92 -7.06
CA GLN A 297 2.33 2.26 -6.51
C GLN A 297 1.18 2.66 -5.60
N LEU A 298 -0.07 2.48 -6.06
CA LEU A 298 -1.26 2.80 -5.28
C LEU A 298 -1.32 1.99 -3.97
N TYR A 299 -1.02 0.70 -4.04
CA TYR A 299 -0.96 -0.17 -2.86
C TYR A 299 0.12 0.27 -1.89
N LYS A 300 1.34 0.57 -2.37
CA LYS A 300 2.45 1.04 -1.53
C LYS A 300 2.14 2.37 -0.84
N GLU A 301 1.54 3.33 -1.54
CA GLU A 301 1.14 4.61 -0.96
C GLU A 301 0.06 4.42 0.13
N SER A 302 -0.98 3.64 -0.16
CA SER A 302 -2.05 3.34 0.79
C SER A 302 -1.51 2.63 2.05
N LEU A 303 -0.67 1.60 1.84
CA LEU A 303 -0.03 0.87 2.94
C LEU A 303 0.88 1.78 3.76
N SER A 304 1.62 2.70 3.14
CA SER A 304 2.48 3.64 3.87
C SER A 304 1.67 4.57 4.77
N ARG A 305 0.51 5.07 4.29
CA ARG A 305 -0.42 5.88 5.10
C ARG A 305 -1.00 5.07 6.27
N LEU A 306 -1.37 3.81 6.02
CA LEU A 306 -1.85 2.91 7.06
C LEU A 306 -0.78 2.65 8.11
N MET A 307 0.45 2.35 7.70
CA MET A 307 1.56 2.09 8.61
C MET A 307 1.92 3.33 9.45
N ALA A 308 1.86 4.53 8.88
CA ALA A 308 2.04 5.78 9.62
C ALA A 308 0.94 5.99 10.67
N THR A 309 -0.31 5.66 10.33
CA THR A 309 -1.42 5.71 11.28
C THR A 309 -1.19 4.71 12.41
N LEU A 310 -0.88 3.47 12.08
CA LEU A 310 -0.65 2.40 13.07
C LEU A 310 0.53 2.71 13.98
N SER A 311 1.65 3.24 13.47
CA SER A 311 2.82 3.60 14.29
C SER A 311 2.55 4.73 15.28
N ASN A 312 1.57 5.58 15.00
CA ASN A 312 1.14 6.69 15.86
C ASN A 312 0.06 6.29 16.87
N THR A 313 -0.37 5.03 16.87
CA THR A 313 -1.35 4.48 17.82
C THR A 313 -0.69 3.57 18.85
N ASN A 314 -1.45 3.15 19.87
CA ASN A 314 -1.01 2.11 20.80
C ASN A 314 -1.46 0.73 20.28
N PRO A 315 -0.56 -0.10 19.72
CA PRO A 315 -0.94 -1.35 19.08
C PRO A 315 -1.27 -2.45 20.11
N SER A 316 -2.31 -3.22 19.83
CA SER A 316 -2.62 -4.47 20.54
C SER A 316 -2.47 -5.64 19.58
N PHE A 317 -1.75 -6.69 19.99
CA PHE A 317 -1.41 -7.81 19.13
C PHE A 317 -2.13 -9.09 19.53
N VAL A 318 -2.81 -9.72 18.57
CA VAL A 318 -3.30 -11.10 18.68
C VAL A 318 -2.59 -11.90 17.58
N ARG A 319 -1.79 -12.90 17.99
CA ARG A 319 -1.03 -13.74 17.04
C ARG A 319 -1.74 -15.08 16.86
N CYS A 320 -2.33 -15.27 15.68
CA CYS A 320 -2.97 -16.52 15.31
C CYS A 320 -1.93 -17.58 14.94
N ILE A 321 -2.13 -18.81 15.41
CA ILE A 321 -1.26 -19.96 15.11
C ILE A 321 -2.09 -21.04 14.43
N VAL A 322 -1.63 -21.52 13.28
CA VAL A 322 -2.28 -22.61 12.55
C VAL A 322 -1.91 -23.94 13.22
N PRO A 323 -2.88 -24.74 13.72
CA PRO A 323 -2.58 -25.97 14.42
C PRO A 323 -2.20 -27.12 13.48
N ASN A 324 -2.73 -27.16 12.26
CA ASN A 324 -2.43 -28.15 11.23
C ASN A 324 -2.87 -27.65 9.84
N HIS A 325 -2.25 -28.15 8.77
CA HIS A 325 -2.65 -27.82 7.39
C HIS A 325 -3.86 -28.62 6.90
N GLU A 326 -4.23 -29.70 7.58
CA GLU A 326 -5.42 -30.52 7.28
C GLU A 326 -6.74 -29.81 7.61
N LYS A 327 -6.69 -28.63 8.25
CA LYS A 327 -7.85 -27.87 8.74
C LYS A 327 -8.76 -28.70 9.66
N ARG A 328 -8.20 -29.72 10.34
CA ARG A 328 -8.94 -30.61 11.22
C ARG A 328 -8.92 -30.11 12.65
N ALA A 329 -10.10 -29.96 13.27
CA ALA A 329 -10.19 -29.61 14.68
C ALA A 329 -9.56 -30.69 15.59
N GLY A 330 -9.01 -30.29 16.73
CA GLY A 330 -8.41 -31.20 17.72
C GLY A 330 -7.09 -31.86 17.30
N LYS A 331 -6.61 -31.66 16.06
CA LYS A 331 -5.28 -32.11 15.62
C LYS A 331 -4.28 -30.96 15.74
N LEU A 332 -3.14 -31.21 16.39
CA LEU A 332 -2.04 -30.26 16.46
C LEU A 332 -0.76 -30.89 15.90
N GLU A 333 -0.12 -30.20 14.97
CA GLU A 333 1.14 -30.59 14.36
C GLU A 333 2.31 -29.84 15.05
N PRO A 334 3.12 -30.52 15.88
CA PRO A 334 4.09 -29.84 16.73
C PRO A 334 5.18 -29.10 15.94
N ARG A 335 5.66 -29.67 14.83
CA ARG A 335 6.74 -29.08 14.02
C ARG A 335 6.28 -27.75 13.40
N LEU A 336 5.10 -27.75 12.78
CA LEU A 336 4.47 -26.57 12.20
C LEU A 336 4.25 -25.45 13.24
N VAL A 337 3.74 -25.80 14.42
CA VAL A 337 3.49 -24.83 15.50
C VAL A 337 4.81 -24.26 16.04
N LEU A 338 5.83 -25.09 16.25
CA LEU A 338 7.14 -24.65 16.73
C LEU A 338 7.80 -23.64 15.77
N ASP A 339 7.73 -23.89 14.47
CA ASP A 339 8.30 -23.00 13.47
C ASP A 339 7.55 -21.66 13.42
N GLN A 340 6.21 -21.67 13.52
CA GLN A 340 5.42 -20.45 13.65
C GLN A 340 5.77 -19.65 14.91
N LEU A 341 5.92 -20.30 16.07
CA LEU A 341 6.26 -19.62 17.33
C LEU A 341 7.64 -18.94 17.27
N ARG A 342 8.60 -19.57 16.59
CA ARG A 342 9.95 -19.02 16.34
C ARG A 342 9.89 -17.83 15.37
N CYS A 343 9.28 -18.01 14.20
CA CYS A 343 9.23 -16.97 13.17
C CYS A 343 8.40 -15.74 13.59
N ASN A 344 7.36 -15.94 14.40
CA ASN A 344 6.55 -14.84 14.96
C ASN A 344 7.23 -14.14 16.15
N GLY A 345 8.37 -14.63 16.64
CA GLY A 345 9.08 -14.06 17.79
C GLY A 345 8.28 -14.12 19.09
N VAL A 346 7.42 -15.14 19.25
CA VAL A 346 6.54 -15.24 20.42
C VAL A 346 7.34 -15.45 21.70
N LEU A 347 8.39 -16.28 21.65
CA LEU A 347 9.25 -16.56 22.80
C LEU A 347 10.03 -15.31 23.23
N GLU A 348 10.57 -14.56 22.26
CA GLU A 348 11.24 -13.28 22.51
C GLU A 348 10.27 -12.25 23.09
N GLY A 349 9.05 -12.17 22.55
CA GLY A 349 7.99 -11.30 23.07
C GLY A 349 7.65 -11.63 24.53
N ILE A 350 7.46 -12.91 24.86
CA ILE A 350 7.22 -13.35 26.24
C ILE A 350 8.43 -13.05 27.12
N ARG A 351 9.66 -13.28 26.65
CA ARG A 351 10.89 -13.01 27.41
C ARG A 351 11.00 -11.52 27.76
N ILE A 352 10.75 -10.63 26.79
CA ILE A 352 10.74 -9.18 27.00
C ILE A 352 9.62 -8.78 27.97
N CYS A 353 8.42 -9.36 27.85
CA CYS A 353 7.32 -9.06 28.78
C CYS A 353 7.59 -9.55 30.21
N ARG A 354 8.29 -10.68 30.38
CA ARG A 354 8.64 -11.24 31.69
C ARG A 354 9.82 -10.51 32.36
N GLN A 355 10.81 -10.11 31.57
CA GLN A 355 11.98 -9.38 32.07
C GLN A 355 11.69 -7.88 32.22
N GLY A 356 10.81 -7.34 31.38
CA GLY A 356 10.41 -5.95 31.37
C GLY A 356 9.23 -5.65 32.28
N PHE A 357 8.69 -4.44 32.08
CA PHE A 357 7.58 -3.89 32.83
C PHE A 357 6.50 -3.47 31.81
N PRO A 358 5.59 -4.39 31.44
CA PRO A 358 4.64 -4.17 30.35
C PRO A 358 3.61 -3.08 30.67
N ASN A 359 3.27 -2.91 31.96
CA ASN A 359 2.29 -1.93 32.40
C ASN A 359 2.96 -0.57 32.65
N ARG A 360 2.43 0.49 32.07
CA ARG A 360 3.01 1.85 32.14
C ARG A 360 1.91 2.85 32.47
N ILE A 361 2.03 3.54 33.59
CA ILE A 361 1.02 4.49 34.08
C ILE A 361 1.66 5.84 34.39
N LEU A 362 0.98 6.93 34.04
CA LEU A 362 1.42 8.29 34.38
C LEU A 362 1.30 8.53 35.90
N PHE A 363 2.16 9.37 36.46
CA PHE A 363 2.12 9.67 37.90
C PHE A 363 0.77 10.21 38.37
N GLN A 364 0.20 11.15 37.63
CA GLN A 364 -1.09 11.74 37.95
C GLN A 364 -2.21 10.69 37.94
N GLU A 365 -2.21 9.81 36.95
CA GLU A 365 -3.21 8.76 36.81
C GLU A 365 -3.08 7.72 37.93
N PHE A 366 -1.86 7.28 38.24
CA PHE A 366 -1.60 6.35 39.35
C PHE A 366 -2.07 6.92 40.68
N ARG A 367 -1.71 8.19 40.95
CA ARG A 367 -2.16 8.88 42.16
C ARG A 367 -3.67 8.96 42.23
N GLN A 368 -4.31 9.53 41.21
CA GLN A 368 -5.76 9.74 41.20
C GLN A 368 -6.53 8.42 41.35
N ARG A 369 -5.99 7.33 40.81
CA ARG A 369 -6.63 6.01 40.84
C ARG A 369 -6.45 5.29 42.18
N TYR A 370 -5.24 5.28 42.73
CA TYR A 370 -4.88 4.43 43.88
C TYR A 370 -4.71 5.18 45.21
N GLU A 371 -4.87 6.50 45.28
CA GLU A 371 -4.73 7.28 46.54
C GLU A 371 -5.72 6.82 47.64
N ILE A 372 -6.86 6.24 47.26
CA ILE A 372 -7.82 5.63 48.19
C ILE A 372 -7.23 4.46 49.01
N LEU A 373 -6.21 3.77 48.47
CA LEU A 373 -5.54 2.66 49.14
C LEU A 373 -4.55 3.14 50.20
N THR A 374 -4.04 4.36 50.05
CA THR A 374 -2.99 4.92 50.92
C THR A 374 -3.50 6.18 51.64
N PRO A 375 -4.50 6.06 52.53
CA PRO A 375 -4.95 7.20 53.31
C PRO A 375 -3.77 7.75 54.13
N SER A 376 -3.62 9.08 54.13
CA SER A 376 -2.58 9.80 54.88
C SER A 376 -1.13 9.66 54.40
N ALA A 377 -0.85 8.89 53.33
CA ALA A 377 0.50 8.81 52.77
C ALA A 377 0.97 10.12 52.13
N ILE A 378 0.03 10.91 51.61
CA ILE A 378 0.30 12.21 50.98
C ILE A 378 -0.15 13.34 51.94
N PRO A 379 0.77 14.22 52.36
CA PRO A 379 0.44 15.43 53.11
C PRO A 379 -0.56 16.33 52.37
N LYS A 380 -1.42 17.03 53.12
CA LYS A 380 -2.36 18.00 52.56
C LYS A 380 -1.59 19.18 51.97
N GLY A 381 -1.60 19.34 50.65
CA GLY A 381 -0.91 20.40 49.93
C GLY A 381 -0.50 19.98 48.51
N PHE A 382 0.09 20.92 47.76
CA PHE A 382 0.70 20.59 46.47
C PHE A 382 1.98 19.78 46.68
N MET A 383 2.15 18.73 45.89
CA MET A 383 3.34 17.88 45.89
C MET A 383 3.63 17.45 44.45
N ASP A 384 4.92 17.35 44.11
CA ASP A 384 5.35 16.81 42.82
C ASP A 384 4.79 15.40 42.60
N GLY A 385 4.34 15.13 41.36
CA GLY A 385 3.64 13.89 41.02
C GLY A 385 4.51 12.65 41.21
N LYS A 386 5.81 12.74 40.90
CA LYS A 386 6.75 11.63 41.07
C LYS A 386 6.97 11.32 42.54
N GLN A 387 7.26 12.35 43.35
CA GLN A 387 7.46 12.20 44.79
C GLN A 387 6.21 11.69 45.51
N ALA A 388 5.03 12.15 45.10
CA ALA A 388 3.76 11.66 45.63
C ALA A 388 3.58 10.15 45.37
N CYS A 389 3.83 9.70 44.13
CA CYS A 389 3.75 8.29 43.77
C CYS A 389 4.78 7.43 44.52
N GLU A 390 6.01 7.92 44.70
CA GLU A 390 7.04 7.19 45.47
C GLU A 390 6.62 7.00 46.93
N LYS A 391 5.98 8.00 47.56
CA LYS A 391 5.42 7.87 48.91
C LYS A 391 4.25 6.89 48.95
N MET A 392 3.35 6.94 47.97
CA MET A 392 2.25 5.98 47.86
C MET A 392 2.76 4.55 47.72
N ILE A 393 3.73 4.30 46.84
CA ILE A 393 4.31 2.96 46.64
C ILE A 393 4.96 2.44 47.91
N LYS A 394 5.65 3.31 48.67
CA LYS A 394 6.19 2.94 49.99
C LYS A 394 5.11 2.58 50.99
N ALA A 395 4.00 3.31 51.01
CA ALA A 395 2.86 3.02 51.88
C ALA A 395 2.08 1.76 51.48
N LEU A 396 2.11 1.38 50.19
CA LEU A 396 1.58 0.12 49.67
C LEU A 396 2.52 -1.08 49.90
N GLU A 397 3.72 -0.85 50.42
CA GLU A 397 4.71 -1.90 50.72
C GLU A 397 5.04 -2.80 49.51
N LEU A 398 5.01 -2.25 48.28
CA LEU A 398 5.31 -3.01 47.07
C LEU A 398 6.80 -3.36 46.99
N ASP A 399 7.11 -4.61 46.63
CA ASP A 399 8.48 -5.06 46.39
C ASP A 399 9.14 -4.22 45.27
N PRO A 400 10.32 -3.60 45.51
CA PRO A 400 11.09 -2.88 44.51
C PRO A 400 11.34 -3.64 43.20
N ASN A 401 11.31 -4.97 43.17
CA ASN A 401 11.47 -5.78 41.95
C ASN A 401 10.25 -5.75 41.02
N LEU A 402 9.08 -5.41 41.55
CA LEU A 402 7.81 -5.42 40.83
C LEU A 402 7.53 -4.12 40.06
N TYR A 403 8.24 -3.04 40.37
CA TYR A 403 8.06 -1.75 39.72
C TYR A 403 9.38 -1.03 39.39
N ARG A 404 9.32 -0.05 38.49
CA ARG A 404 10.39 0.94 38.25
C ARG A 404 9.76 2.32 38.09
N VAL A 405 10.29 3.32 38.80
CA VAL A 405 9.86 4.71 38.67
C VAL A 405 10.70 5.39 37.58
N GLY A 406 10.05 5.85 36.52
CA GLY A 406 10.69 6.58 35.43
C GLY A 406 10.74 8.09 35.66
N GLN A 407 10.84 8.85 34.57
CA GLN A 407 10.83 10.32 34.61
C GLN A 407 9.43 10.92 34.63
N SER A 408 8.47 10.29 33.95
CA SER A 408 7.08 10.77 33.85
C SER A 408 6.03 9.68 34.13
N LYS A 409 6.48 8.42 34.23
CA LYS A 409 5.63 7.23 34.33
C LYS A 409 6.22 6.23 35.31
N ILE A 410 5.36 5.40 35.88
CA ILE A 410 5.72 4.23 36.67
C ILE A 410 5.50 3.00 35.78
N PHE A 411 6.42 2.06 35.88
CA PHE A 411 6.43 0.82 35.13
C PHE A 411 6.21 -0.34 36.08
N PHE A 412 5.24 -1.20 35.81
CA PHE A 412 4.89 -2.35 36.65
C PHE A 412 5.06 -3.66 35.89
N ARG A 413 5.42 -4.72 36.62
CA ARG A 413 5.34 -6.09 36.10
C ARG A 413 3.88 -6.50 35.86
N ALA A 414 3.69 -7.56 35.08
CA ALA A 414 2.38 -8.15 34.87
C ALA A 414 1.78 -8.64 36.21
N GLY A 415 0.47 -8.48 36.38
CA GLY A 415 -0.26 -8.91 37.59
C GLY A 415 -0.35 -7.86 38.70
N VAL A 416 0.67 -7.01 38.90
CA VAL A 416 0.72 -6.04 40.02
C VAL A 416 -0.46 -5.07 40.00
N LEU A 417 -0.77 -4.48 38.85
CA LEU A 417 -1.91 -3.55 38.74
C LEU A 417 -3.26 -4.24 38.94
N ALA A 418 -3.38 -5.54 38.63
CA ALA A 418 -4.61 -6.28 38.84
C ALA A 418 -4.88 -6.46 40.34
N GLN A 419 -3.84 -6.77 41.13
CA GLN A 419 -3.93 -6.85 42.58
C GLN A 419 -4.31 -5.50 43.20
N LEU A 420 -3.67 -4.40 42.77
CA LEU A 420 -4.02 -3.06 43.23
C LEU A 420 -5.45 -2.64 42.88
N GLU A 421 -5.97 -3.08 41.71
CA GLU A 421 -7.38 -2.84 41.36
C GLU A 421 -8.34 -3.65 42.22
N GLU A 422 -8.03 -4.90 42.51
CA GLU A 422 -8.85 -5.74 43.39
C GLU A 422 -8.96 -5.14 44.80
N GLU A 423 -7.83 -4.72 45.39
CA GLU A 423 -7.82 -4.03 46.68
C GLU A 423 -8.62 -2.71 46.65
N ARG A 424 -8.50 -1.97 45.55
CA ARG A 424 -9.22 -0.72 45.35
C ARG A 424 -10.72 -0.95 45.24
N ASP A 425 -11.14 -1.95 44.47
CA ASP A 425 -12.54 -2.28 44.26
C ASP A 425 -13.22 -2.68 45.57
N LEU A 426 -12.51 -3.39 46.46
CA LEU A 426 -13.01 -3.67 47.82
C LEU A 426 -13.31 -2.38 48.59
N LYS A 427 -12.37 -1.42 48.61
CA LYS A 427 -12.57 -0.11 49.31
C LYS A 427 -13.66 0.73 48.67
N VAL A 428 -13.73 0.74 47.34
CA VAL A 428 -14.74 1.51 46.60
C VAL A 428 -16.13 0.90 46.82
N THR A 429 -16.24 -0.43 46.94
CA THR A 429 -17.52 -1.12 47.15
C THR A 429 -18.23 -0.63 48.41
N ASP A 430 -17.52 -0.46 49.53
CA ASP A 430 -18.11 0.04 50.79
C ASP A 430 -18.73 1.45 50.63
N ILE A 431 -18.04 2.32 49.89
CA ILE A 431 -18.51 3.67 49.58
C ILE A 431 -19.72 3.60 48.63
N ILE A 432 -19.67 2.77 47.60
CA ILE A 432 -20.76 2.60 46.64
C ILE A 432 -22.01 2.08 47.34
N VAL A 433 -21.90 1.07 48.21
CA VAL A 433 -23.05 0.52 48.95
C VAL A 433 -23.67 1.59 49.83
N SER A 434 -22.85 2.38 50.53
CA SER A 434 -23.32 3.50 51.37
C SER A 434 -24.03 4.58 50.56
N PHE A 435 -23.45 4.96 49.42
CA PHE A 435 -24.06 5.92 48.49
C PHE A 435 -25.38 5.39 47.90
N GLN A 436 -25.40 4.13 47.46
CA GLN A 436 -26.60 3.49 46.93
C GLN A 436 -27.71 3.43 47.97
N ALA A 437 -27.40 3.11 49.22
CA ALA A 437 -28.36 3.10 50.32
C ALA A 437 -28.94 4.51 50.55
N ALA A 438 -28.09 5.54 50.59
CA ALA A 438 -28.53 6.93 50.74
C ALA A 438 -29.40 7.41 49.56
N ALA A 439 -29.00 7.11 48.32
CA ALA A 439 -29.72 7.46 47.11
C ALA A 439 -31.09 6.75 47.03
N ARG A 440 -31.14 5.44 47.30
CA ARG A 440 -32.39 4.67 47.39
C ARG A 440 -33.30 5.24 48.48
N GLY A 441 -32.73 5.58 49.65
CA GLY A 441 -33.47 6.23 50.73
C GLY A 441 -34.04 7.61 50.34
N TYR A 442 -33.26 8.43 49.64
CA TYR A 442 -33.70 9.74 49.14
C TYR A 442 -34.86 9.60 48.15
N LEU A 443 -34.71 8.72 47.16
CA LEU A 443 -35.76 8.44 46.17
C LEU A 443 -37.03 7.87 46.83
N ALA A 444 -36.88 6.94 47.77
CA ALA A 444 -38.00 6.35 48.50
C ALA A 444 -38.78 7.39 49.32
N ARG A 445 -38.09 8.29 50.04
CA ARG A 445 -38.74 9.36 50.80
C ARG A 445 -39.49 10.34 49.89
N ARG A 446 -38.90 10.71 48.74
CA ARG A 446 -39.55 11.59 47.75
C ARG A 446 -40.78 10.91 47.13
N ALA A 447 -40.68 9.63 46.79
CA ALA A 447 -41.81 8.84 46.29
C ALA A 447 -42.91 8.68 47.35
N PHE A 448 -42.54 8.49 48.62
CA PHE A 448 -43.47 8.41 49.74
C PHE A 448 -44.23 9.73 49.93
N GLN A 449 -43.54 10.87 49.95
CA GLN A 449 -44.19 12.19 50.01
C GLN A 449 -45.17 12.38 48.85
N LYS A 450 -44.80 11.98 47.63
CA LYS A 450 -45.70 12.03 46.47
C LYS A 450 -46.95 11.16 46.67
N ARG A 451 -46.81 9.92 47.18
CA ARG A 451 -47.97 9.06 47.51
C ARG A 451 -48.83 9.65 48.62
N GLN A 452 -48.22 10.25 49.64
CA GLN A 452 -48.96 10.90 50.74
C GLN A 452 -49.80 12.07 50.22
N GLN A 453 -49.21 12.91 49.35
CA GLN A 453 -49.94 13.98 48.66
C GLN A 453 -51.08 13.42 47.79
N GLN A 454 -50.83 12.34 47.02
CA GLN A 454 -51.86 11.68 46.23
C GLN A 454 -52.99 11.12 47.10
N GLN A 455 -52.69 10.52 48.25
CA GLN A 455 -53.70 10.00 49.17
C GLN A 455 -54.55 11.13 49.76
N SER A 456 -53.93 12.25 50.14
CA SER A 456 -54.64 13.44 50.61
C SER A 456 -55.55 14.02 49.52
N ALA A 457 -55.02 14.21 48.31
CA ALA A 457 -55.77 14.67 47.15
C ALA A 457 -56.93 13.71 46.82
N LEU A 458 -56.71 12.40 46.87
CA LEU A 458 -57.73 11.38 46.63
C LEU A 458 -58.87 11.50 47.65
N ARG A 459 -58.59 11.72 48.93
CA ARG A 459 -59.64 11.94 49.96
C ARG A 459 -60.47 13.19 49.64
N VAL A 460 -59.82 14.28 49.22
CA VAL A 460 -60.51 15.52 48.81
C VAL A 460 -61.37 15.27 47.57
N MET A 461 -60.84 14.57 46.56
CA MET A 461 -61.57 14.20 45.35
C MET A 461 -62.78 13.32 45.66
N GLN A 462 -62.60 12.28 46.50
CA GLN A 462 -63.68 11.40 46.95
C GLN A 462 -64.79 12.19 47.65
N ARG A 463 -64.44 13.12 48.53
CA ARG A 463 -65.40 14.00 49.20
C ARG A 463 -66.15 14.89 48.20
N ASN A 464 -65.44 15.50 47.26
CA ASN A 464 -66.03 16.34 46.22
C ASN A 464 -66.95 15.55 45.28
N CYS A 465 -66.54 14.36 44.85
CA CYS A 465 -67.36 13.46 44.05
C CYS A 465 -68.63 13.02 44.80
N ALA A 466 -68.51 12.68 46.09
CA ALA A 466 -69.66 12.35 46.92
C ALA A 466 -70.64 13.53 47.05
N ALA A 467 -70.13 14.75 47.24
CA ALA A 467 -70.94 15.96 47.25
C ALA A 467 -71.62 16.20 45.89
N TYR A 468 -70.89 16.06 44.78
CA TYR A 468 -71.44 16.19 43.43
C TYR A 468 -72.54 15.14 43.15
N LEU A 469 -72.33 13.87 43.53
CA LEU A 469 -73.34 12.83 43.37
C LEU A 469 -74.64 13.13 44.11
N LYS A 470 -74.55 13.80 45.27
CA LYS A 470 -75.73 14.30 46.02
C LYS A 470 -76.37 15.52 45.33
N LEU A 471 -75.58 16.48 44.86
CA LEU A 471 -76.06 17.76 44.34
C LEU A 471 -76.50 17.72 42.86
N ARG A 472 -75.98 16.80 42.03
CA ARG A 472 -76.21 16.78 40.57
C ARG A 472 -77.69 16.68 40.16
N HIS A 473 -78.50 16.04 41.00
CA HIS A 473 -79.94 15.86 40.75
C HIS A 473 -80.82 16.86 41.51
N TRP A 474 -80.21 17.72 42.33
CA TRP A 474 -80.93 18.74 43.08
C TRP A 474 -81.39 19.88 42.16
N GLN A 475 -82.67 20.25 42.23
CA GLN A 475 -83.27 21.18 41.28
C GLN A 475 -82.65 22.59 41.33
N TRP A 476 -82.34 23.09 42.52
CA TRP A 476 -81.66 24.38 42.71
C TRP A 476 -80.26 24.41 42.09
N TRP A 477 -79.52 23.30 42.16
CA TRP A 477 -78.21 23.17 41.53
C TRP A 477 -78.31 23.24 40.00
N ARG A 478 -79.32 22.58 39.39
CA ARG A 478 -79.58 22.63 37.94
C ARG A 478 -79.94 24.03 37.44
N LEU A 479 -80.67 24.80 38.24
CA LEU A 479 -80.97 26.21 37.93
C LEU A 479 -79.70 27.05 38.00
N PHE A 480 -78.93 26.92 39.09
CA PHE A 480 -77.69 27.67 39.30
C PHE A 480 -76.66 27.46 38.17
N ILE A 481 -76.43 26.23 37.71
CA ILE A 481 -75.47 25.96 36.61
C ILE A 481 -75.90 26.57 35.27
N LYS A 482 -77.20 26.77 35.03
CA LYS A 482 -77.70 27.44 33.80
C LYS A 482 -77.53 28.96 33.87
N VAL A 483 -77.66 29.52 35.08
CA VAL A 483 -77.56 30.98 35.30
C VAL A 483 -76.09 31.42 35.43
N LYS A 484 -75.22 30.63 36.05
CA LYS A 484 -73.82 30.97 36.33
C LYS A 484 -73.00 31.42 35.11
N PRO A 485 -73.10 30.81 33.91
CA PRO A 485 -72.39 31.27 32.71
C PRO A 485 -72.84 32.65 32.22
N LEU A 486 -74.08 33.05 32.52
CA LEU A 486 -74.64 34.35 32.09
C LEU A 486 -74.13 35.52 32.95
N LEU A 487 -73.52 35.23 34.10
CA LEU A 487 -72.97 36.21 35.05
C LEU A 487 -71.44 36.43 34.85
N GLN A 488 -70.86 35.99 33.73
CA GLN A 488 -69.41 35.82 33.52
C GLN A 488 -68.55 37.10 33.38
N VAL A 489 -69.09 38.30 33.59
CA VAL A 489 -68.37 39.56 33.35
C VAL A 489 -67.07 39.67 34.18
N THR A 490 -67.04 39.14 35.41
CA THR A 490 -65.82 39.14 36.26
C THR A 490 -64.81 38.04 35.93
N ARG A 491 -65.16 37.05 35.11
CA ARG A 491 -64.28 35.92 34.73
C ARG A 491 -63.43 36.20 33.48
N GLN A 492 -63.82 37.18 32.68
CA GLN A 492 -63.12 37.54 31.44
C GLN A 492 -61.77 38.23 31.74
N ASP A 493 -61.73 39.09 32.77
CA ASP A 493 -60.50 39.79 33.17
C ASP A 493 -59.43 38.84 33.72
N GLU A 494 -59.81 37.85 34.55
CA GLU A 494 -58.88 36.84 35.06
C GLU A 494 -58.29 35.97 33.95
N VAL A 495 -59.13 35.57 32.98
CA VAL A 495 -58.69 34.78 31.82
C VAL A 495 -57.77 35.61 30.92
N LEU A 496 -58.08 36.89 30.71
CA LEU A 496 -57.24 37.79 29.94
C LEU A 496 -55.87 37.99 30.60
N GLN A 497 -55.84 38.22 31.92
CA GLN A 497 -54.59 38.34 32.68
C GLN A 497 -53.75 37.06 32.64
N ALA A 498 -54.37 35.89 32.79
CA ALA A 498 -53.67 34.61 32.69
C ALA A 498 -53.08 34.38 31.28
N ARG A 499 -53.80 34.78 30.22
CA ARG A 499 -53.32 34.70 28.83
C ARG A 499 -52.17 35.65 28.56
N VAL A 500 -52.20 36.86 29.13
CA VAL A 500 -51.09 37.82 29.02
C VAL A 500 -49.83 37.27 29.69
N GLN A 501 -49.94 36.68 30.89
CA GLN A 501 -48.80 36.06 31.57
C GLN A 501 -48.25 34.84 30.83
N GLU A 502 -49.12 34.02 30.24
CA GLU A 502 -48.71 32.86 29.43
C GLU A 502 -47.96 33.31 28.17
N LEU A 503 -48.48 34.31 27.46
CA LEU A 503 -47.82 34.90 26.29
C LEU A 503 -46.46 35.50 26.63
N GLN A 504 -46.35 36.22 27.75
CA GLN A 504 -45.07 36.75 28.23
C GLN A 504 -44.05 35.63 28.46
N LYS A 505 -44.44 34.56 29.14
CA LYS A 505 -43.55 33.43 29.42
C LYS A 505 -43.10 32.68 28.16
N VAL A 506 -44.00 32.50 27.19
CA VAL A 506 -43.68 31.91 25.90
C VAL A 506 -42.73 32.82 25.12
N GLN A 507 -42.93 34.14 25.16
CA GLN A 507 -42.07 35.11 24.51
C GLN A 507 -40.66 35.12 25.11
N GLU A 508 -40.53 35.03 26.43
CA GLU A 508 -39.24 34.91 27.12
C GLU A 508 -38.50 33.62 26.74
N LEU A 509 -39.19 32.47 26.72
CA LEU A 509 -38.61 31.19 26.31
C LEU A 509 -38.20 31.20 24.83
N GLN A 510 -39.01 31.79 23.97
CA GLN A 510 -38.69 31.94 22.55
C GLN A 510 -37.46 32.81 22.33
N GLN A 511 -37.32 33.90 23.11
CA GLN A 511 -36.12 34.75 23.05
C GLN A 511 -34.88 34.03 23.58
N GLN A 512 -34.99 33.25 24.65
CA GLN A 512 -33.89 32.43 25.16
C GLN A 512 -33.46 31.39 24.13
N SER A 513 -34.41 30.65 23.55
CA SER A 513 -34.13 29.66 22.50
C SER A 513 -33.53 30.30 21.24
N ALA A 514 -34.01 31.47 20.83
CA ALA A 514 -33.44 32.20 19.70
C ALA A 514 -31.98 32.60 19.95
N ARG A 515 -31.66 33.08 21.17
CA ARG A 515 -30.28 33.39 21.57
C ARG A 515 -29.38 32.16 21.54
N GLU A 516 -29.86 31.02 22.03
CA GLU A 516 -29.11 29.75 21.98
C GLU A 516 -28.87 29.28 20.54
N VAL A 517 -29.88 29.41 19.67
CA VAL A 517 -29.74 29.08 18.25
C VAL A 517 -28.71 29.98 17.57
N ASP A 518 -28.75 31.29 17.82
CA ASP A 518 -27.77 32.24 17.28
C ASP A 518 -26.35 31.93 17.80
N GLU A 519 -26.19 31.59 19.08
CA GLU A 519 -24.91 31.19 19.66
C GLU A 519 -24.38 29.89 19.03
N LEU A 520 -25.25 28.88 18.86
CA LEU A 520 -24.89 27.61 18.22
C LEU A 520 -24.57 27.79 16.74
N GLN A 521 -25.27 28.66 16.02
CA GLN A 521 -24.98 29.02 14.64
C GLN A 521 -23.63 29.75 14.55
N GLY A 522 -23.34 30.66 15.48
CA GLY A 522 -22.04 31.32 15.60
C GLY A 522 -20.90 30.32 15.86
N ARG A 523 -21.08 29.39 16.79
CA ARG A 523 -20.12 28.31 17.06
C ARG A 523 -19.94 27.38 15.86
N LEU A 524 -21.02 27.03 15.16
CA LEU A 524 -20.95 26.23 13.94
C LEU A 524 -20.21 26.96 12.82
N ALA A 525 -20.43 28.28 12.68
CA ALA A 525 -19.69 29.12 11.74
C ALA A 525 -18.21 29.22 12.13
N GLN A 526 -17.88 29.28 13.42
CA GLN A 526 -16.51 29.27 13.92
C GLN A 526 -15.83 27.92 13.68
N VAL A 527 -16.50 26.80 13.93
CA VAL A 527 -15.98 25.45 13.67
C VAL A 527 -15.84 25.22 12.17
N ARG A 528 -16.81 25.65 11.35
CA ARG A 528 -16.72 25.60 9.89
C ARG A 528 -15.59 26.48 9.36
N GLY A 529 -15.45 27.69 9.90
CA GLY A 529 -14.36 28.61 9.59
C GLY A 529 -13.00 28.03 9.96
N GLY A 530 -12.90 27.39 11.14
CA GLY A 530 -11.72 26.65 11.59
C GLY A 530 -11.42 25.44 10.70
N ALA A 531 -12.43 24.67 10.30
CA ALA A 531 -12.27 23.56 9.36
C ALA A 531 -11.80 24.06 7.99
N THR A 532 -12.38 25.12 7.45
CA THR A 532 -11.93 25.74 6.19
C THR A 532 -10.56 26.41 6.32
N HIS A 533 -10.18 26.89 7.50
CA HIS A 533 -8.85 27.44 7.76
C HIS A 533 -7.81 26.34 7.88
N VAL A 534 -8.17 25.21 8.49
CA VAL A 534 -7.34 24.00 8.52
C VAL A 534 -7.21 23.45 7.11
N GLU A 535 -8.31 23.18 6.40
CA GLU A 535 -8.30 22.78 4.97
C GLU A 535 -7.55 23.79 4.10
N GLY A 536 -7.75 25.07 4.33
CA GLY A 536 -7.04 26.17 3.68
C GLY A 536 -5.55 26.19 4.02
N ALA A 537 -5.14 25.87 5.25
CA ALA A 537 -3.75 25.76 5.68
C ALA A 537 -3.08 24.48 5.15
N TRP A 538 -3.83 23.37 5.02
CA TRP A 538 -3.42 22.19 4.26
C TRP A 538 -3.23 22.53 2.78
N ALA A 539 -4.10 23.37 2.21
CA ALA A 539 -4.00 23.89 0.85
C ALA A 539 -2.95 25.01 0.66
N SER A 540 -2.53 25.67 1.74
CA SER A 540 -1.54 26.78 1.73
C SER A 540 -0.08 26.31 1.92
N ARG A 541 0.18 24.99 1.95
CA ARG A 541 1.52 24.50 1.57
C ARG A 541 1.73 24.87 0.09
N PRO A 542 2.85 25.50 -0.26
CA PRO A 542 2.90 26.50 -1.33
C PRO A 542 2.55 25.90 -2.70
N LEU A 543 1.46 26.39 -3.29
CA LEU A 543 1.47 27.03 -4.60
C LEU A 543 0.32 28.07 -4.63
N SER A 544 0.58 29.23 -5.22
CA SER A 544 -0.10 30.52 -5.11
C SER A 544 -1.57 30.66 -5.58
N LEU A 545 -2.37 31.31 -4.72
CA LEU A 545 -3.54 32.23 -4.86
C LEU A 545 -4.95 31.80 -5.42
N PRO A 546 -6.08 32.37 -4.88
CA PRO A 546 -7.46 31.91 -5.15
C PRO A 546 -8.50 32.94 -5.75
N LEU A 547 -9.57 32.37 -6.38
CA LEU A 547 -10.94 32.88 -6.75
C LEU A 547 -11.17 33.57 -8.13
N PRO A 548 -12.33 33.44 -8.84
CA PRO A 548 -13.49 32.56 -8.68
C PRO A 548 -13.58 31.46 -9.77
N ALA A 549 -14.05 30.26 -9.39
CA ALA A 549 -13.97 29.01 -10.15
C ALA A 549 -14.48 29.02 -11.61
N SER A 550 -15.35 29.95 -12.02
CA SER A 550 -15.87 30.04 -13.39
C SER A 550 -14.96 30.82 -14.35
N LEU A 551 -14.26 31.86 -13.87
CA LEU A 551 -13.21 32.53 -14.64
C LEU A 551 -11.94 31.70 -14.67
N GLN A 552 -11.59 31.08 -13.53
CA GLN A 552 -10.42 30.20 -13.44
C GLN A 552 -10.52 28.95 -14.34
N LEU A 553 -11.71 28.39 -14.57
CA LEU A 553 -11.86 27.29 -15.53
C LEU A 553 -11.61 27.74 -16.96
N ARG A 554 -12.12 28.92 -17.35
CA ARG A 554 -11.95 29.47 -18.69
C ARG A 554 -10.53 29.97 -18.93
N ASP A 555 -9.93 30.58 -17.92
CA ASP A 555 -8.52 31.01 -17.94
C ASP A 555 -7.58 29.79 -17.93
N ALA A 556 -7.89 28.74 -17.16
CA ALA A 556 -7.13 27.49 -17.17
C ALA A 556 -7.34 26.67 -18.45
N GLU A 557 -8.51 26.73 -19.10
CA GLU A 557 -8.76 26.13 -20.42
C GLU A 557 -7.94 26.83 -21.49
N VAL A 558 -7.92 28.17 -21.47
CA VAL A 558 -7.08 28.99 -22.37
C VAL A 558 -5.60 28.73 -22.10
N GLU A 559 -5.17 28.66 -20.84
CA GLU A 559 -3.79 28.35 -20.46
C GLU A 559 -3.41 26.92 -20.88
N ARG A 560 -4.31 25.94 -20.74
CA ARG A 560 -4.09 24.56 -21.20
C ARG A 560 -4.03 24.45 -22.71
N ASP A 561 -4.85 25.21 -23.44
CA ASP A 561 -4.80 25.24 -24.90
C ASP A 561 -3.55 25.99 -25.41
N GLU A 562 -3.09 27.01 -24.70
CA GLU A 562 -1.83 27.70 -24.99
C GLU A 562 -0.64 26.78 -24.68
N GLU A 563 -0.69 26.04 -23.57
CA GLU A 563 0.31 25.03 -23.22
C GLU A 563 0.33 23.88 -24.24
N ARG A 564 -0.84 23.46 -24.76
CA ARG A 564 -0.94 22.46 -25.85
C ARG A 564 -0.30 22.97 -27.13
N LYS A 565 -0.53 24.23 -27.52
CA LYS A 565 0.13 24.84 -28.68
C LYS A 565 1.64 24.92 -28.46
N GLN A 566 2.10 25.37 -27.29
CA GLN A 566 3.52 25.43 -26.94
C GLN A 566 4.17 24.03 -26.95
N ARG A 567 3.48 23.01 -26.43
CA ARG A 567 3.94 21.60 -26.49
C ARG A 567 3.99 21.09 -27.93
N ALA A 568 3.01 21.39 -28.76
CA ALA A 568 3.01 21.00 -30.17
C ALA A 568 4.17 21.66 -30.93
N LEU A 569 4.44 22.94 -30.66
CA LEU A 569 5.59 23.66 -31.22
C LEU A 569 6.92 23.07 -30.73
N ALA A 570 7.03 22.71 -29.45
CA ALA A 570 8.22 22.08 -28.89
C ALA A 570 8.47 20.68 -29.48
N VAL A 571 7.41 19.89 -29.70
CA VAL A 571 7.50 18.57 -30.36
C VAL A 571 7.93 18.72 -31.81
N ALA A 572 7.38 19.69 -32.55
CA ALA A 572 7.79 19.98 -33.92
C ALA A 572 9.27 20.43 -33.99
N ALA A 573 9.71 21.27 -33.04
CA ALA A 573 11.11 21.66 -32.93
C ALA A 573 12.02 20.46 -32.59
N ARG A 574 11.57 19.54 -31.72
CA ARG A 574 12.30 18.31 -31.38
C ARG A 574 12.44 17.39 -32.59
N GLN A 575 11.37 17.15 -33.33
CA GLN A 575 11.39 16.34 -34.56
C GLN A 575 12.34 16.92 -35.61
N LYS A 576 12.37 18.25 -35.74
CA LYS A 576 13.31 18.92 -36.64
C LYS A 576 14.76 18.71 -36.21
N LEU A 577 15.07 18.88 -34.92
CA LEU A 577 16.40 18.63 -34.37
C LEU A 577 16.81 17.16 -34.46
N GLU A 578 15.87 16.22 -34.28
CA GLU A 578 16.10 14.79 -34.45
C GLU A 578 16.45 14.45 -35.91
N ALA A 579 15.72 15.02 -36.88
CA ALA A 579 16.05 14.88 -38.29
C ALA A 579 17.42 15.48 -38.64
N GLU A 580 17.72 16.68 -38.15
CA GLU A 580 19.05 17.31 -38.32
C GLU A 580 20.18 16.47 -37.70
N LEU A 581 19.94 15.84 -36.54
CA LEU A 581 20.89 14.93 -35.90
C LEU A 581 21.10 13.64 -36.71
N GLU A 582 20.04 13.10 -37.32
CA GLU A 582 20.11 11.92 -38.16
C GLU A 582 20.89 12.21 -39.46
N ASP A 583 20.63 13.36 -40.07
CA ASP A 583 21.40 13.86 -41.22
C ASP A 583 22.88 14.07 -40.87
N LEU A 584 23.17 14.70 -39.72
CA LEU A 584 24.55 14.88 -39.25
C LEU A 584 25.24 13.55 -38.93
N ARG A 585 24.51 12.56 -38.40
CA ARG A 585 25.04 11.20 -38.21
C ARG A 585 25.32 10.53 -39.56
N GLY A 586 24.44 10.70 -40.54
CA GLY A 586 24.63 10.24 -41.91
C GLY A 586 25.86 10.85 -42.56
N GLN A 587 26.01 12.18 -42.48
CA GLN A 587 27.18 12.91 -42.97
C GLN A 587 28.48 12.46 -42.30
N LYS A 588 28.45 12.25 -40.98
CA LYS A 588 29.61 11.72 -40.24
C LYS A 588 29.99 10.31 -40.69
N SER A 589 29.00 9.45 -40.95
CA SER A 589 29.22 8.09 -41.49
C SER A 589 29.82 8.13 -42.89
N ALA A 590 29.25 8.95 -43.79
CA ALA A 590 29.76 9.14 -45.14
C ALA A 590 31.18 9.73 -45.16
N ALA A 591 31.47 10.71 -44.28
CA ALA A 591 32.82 11.26 -44.12
C ALA A 591 33.81 10.22 -43.57
N ALA A 592 33.36 9.31 -42.69
CA ALA A 592 34.20 8.22 -42.19
C ALA A 592 34.51 7.20 -43.30
N GLN A 593 33.53 6.86 -44.14
CA GLN A 593 33.72 6.00 -45.31
C GLN A 593 34.67 6.65 -46.34
N GLY A 594 34.46 7.93 -46.68
CA GLY A 594 35.34 8.67 -47.58
C GLY A 594 36.77 8.78 -47.05
N LYS A 595 36.95 8.94 -45.73
CA LYS A 595 38.28 8.88 -45.10
C LYS A 595 38.92 7.50 -45.25
N GLU A 596 38.17 6.42 -45.10
CA GLU A 596 38.68 5.05 -45.27
C GLU A 596 39.11 4.79 -46.72
N GLU A 597 38.33 5.26 -47.70
CA GLU A 597 38.66 5.19 -49.12
C GLU A 597 39.91 6.00 -49.46
N ALA A 598 40.03 7.22 -48.94
CA ALA A 598 41.24 8.03 -49.09
C ALA A 598 42.48 7.36 -48.48
N VAL A 599 42.34 6.68 -47.33
CA VAL A 599 43.43 5.89 -46.71
C VAL A 599 43.80 4.68 -47.58
N LYS A 600 42.83 4.01 -48.22
CA LYS A 600 43.09 2.93 -49.18
C LYS A 600 43.86 3.44 -50.41
N GLN A 601 43.45 4.59 -50.97
CA GLN A 601 44.17 5.21 -52.08
C GLN A 601 45.60 5.63 -51.69
N LEU A 602 45.78 6.21 -50.50
CA LEU A 602 47.11 6.56 -49.97
C LEU A 602 48.01 5.32 -49.87
N ARG A 603 47.49 4.19 -49.34
CA ARG A 603 48.25 2.93 -49.27
C ARG A 603 48.64 2.40 -50.65
N LYS A 604 47.76 2.52 -51.65
CA LYS A 604 48.04 2.13 -53.04
C LYS A 604 49.15 2.99 -53.64
N MET A 605 49.09 4.32 -53.45
CA MET A 605 50.13 5.25 -53.91
C MET A 605 51.46 4.99 -53.19
N GLN A 606 51.44 4.69 -51.90
CA GLN A 606 52.64 4.30 -51.14
C GLN A 606 53.26 2.99 -51.65
N ALA A 607 52.45 2.01 -52.06
CA ALA A 607 52.94 0.78 -52.67
C ALA A 607 53.57 1.03 -54.05
N GLN A 608 52.92 1.85 -54.89
CA GLN A 608 53.47 2.25 -56.19
C GLN A 608 54.79 3.02 -56.04
N MET A 609 54.89 3.90 -55.04
CA MET A 609 56.12 4.64 -54.77
C MET A 609 57.25 3.70 -54.34
N LYS A 610 56.98 2.68 -53.52
CA LYS A 610 57.97 1.66 -53.15
C LYS A 610 58.44 0.82 -54.35
N GLU A 611 57.54 0.49 -55.26
CA GLU A 611 57.89 -0.26 -56.47
C GLU A 611 58.80 0.57 -57.39
N LEU A 612 58.47 1.84 -57.62
CA LEU A 612 59.34 2.76 -58.37
C LEU A 612 60.70 2.93 -57.71
N TRP A 613 60.77 2.98 -56.37
CA TRP A 613 62.04 2.99 -55.65
C TRP A 613 62.85 1.70 -55.89
N ARG A 614 62.21 0.54 -55.94
CA ARG A 614 62.84 -0.75 -56.25
C ARG A 614 63.36 -0.77 -57.69
N GLU A 615 62.56 -0.32 -58.65
CA GLU A 615 62.95 -0.22 -60.07
C GLU A 615 64.13 0.73 -60.28
N VAL A 616 64.19 1.85 -59.55
CA VAL A 616 65.33 2.78 -59.58
C VAL A 616 66.59 2.14 -59.02
N GLU A 617 66.49 1.37 -57.93
CA GLU A 617 67.64 0.67 -57.35
C GLU A 617 68.13 -0.48 -58.24
N GLU A 618 67.22 -1.24 -58.88
CA GLU A 618 67.58 -2.24 -59.89
C GLU A 618 68.22 -1.62 -61.13
N SER A 619 67.71 -0.47 -61.59
CA SER A 619 68.31 0.29 -62.69
C SER A 619 69.70 0.83 -62.33
N ARG A 620 69.93 1.14 -61.06
CA ARG A 620 71.24 1.58 -60.56
C ARG A 620 72.22 0.40 -60.48
N SER A 621 71.79 -0.73 -59.95
CA SER A 621 72.59 -1.97 -59.89
C SER A 621 72.98 -2.45 -61.29
N SER A 622 72.02 -2.49 -62.22
CA SER A 622 72.29 -2.89 -63.62
C SER A 622 73.25 -1.93 -64.32
N ARG A 623 73.17 -0.62 -64.03
CA ARG A 623 74.14 0.36 -64.53
C ARG A 623 75.55 0.15 -63.97
N GLU A 624 75.67 -0.20 -62.68
CA GLU A 624 76.96 -0.54 -62.07
C GLU A 624 77.54 -1.83 -62.69
N GLU A 625 76.73 -2.86 -62.90
CA GLU A 625 77.11 -4.09 -63.60
C GLU A 625 77.59 -3.82 -65.02
N ILE A 626 76.85 -3.03 -65.81
CA ILE A 626 77.27 -2.63 -67.17
C ILE A 626 78.59 -1.87 -67.13
N PHE A 627 78.80 -0.98 -66.15
CA PHE A 627 80.06 -0.26 -66.00
C PHE A 627 81.24 -1.19 -65.71
N THR A 628 81.04 -2.22 -64.88
CA THR A 628 82.06 -3.25 -64.63
C THR A 628 82.35 -4.10 -65.86
N GLN A 629 81.32 -4.53 -66.60
CA GLN A 629 81.48 -5.27 -67.86
C GLN A 629 82.20 -4.45 -68.92
N ASN A 630 81.90 -3.15 -69.03
CA ASN A 630 82.56 -2.27 -69.99
C ASN A 630 84.06 -2.14 -69.69
N ARG A 631 84.42 -2.05 -68.40
CA ARG A 631 85.82 -2.06 -67.96
C ARG A 631 86.54 -3.37 -68.26
N GLU A 632 85.84 -4.51 -68.21
CA GLU A 632 86.39 -5.81 -68.65
C GLU A 632 86.55 -5.90 -70.17
N ASN A 633 85.57 -5.42 -70.92
CA ASN A 633 85.64 -5.37 -72.39
C ASN A 633 86.75 -4.43 -72.88
N GLU A 634 86.97 -3.30 -72.20
CA GLU A 634 88.08 -2.39 -72.51
C GLU A 634 89.45 -3.05 -72.29
N LYS A 635 89.58 -3.91 -71.26
CA LYS A 635 90.78 -4.73 -71.06
C LYS A 635 90.96 -5.76 -72.18
N ARG A 636 89.87 -6.40 -72.64
CA ARG A 636 89.90 -7.35 -73.77
C ARG A 636 90.27 -6.66 -75.08
N LEU A 637 89.75 -5.46 -75.34
CA LEU A 637 90.09 -4.66 -76.52
C LEU A 637 91.60 -4.37 -76.57
N LYS A 638 92.18 -3.90 -75.46
CA LYS A 638 93.63 -3.66 -75.36
C LYS A 638 94.47 -4.92 -75.60
N ALA A 639 93.97 -6.08 -75.18
CA ALA A 639 94.63 -7.36 -75.46
C ALA A 639 94.56 -7.73 -76.95
N LEU A 640 93.41 -7.51 -77.60
CA LEU A 640 93.24 -7.73 -79.05
C LEU A 640 94.05 -6.73 -79.90
N GLU A 641 94.17 -5.48 -79.48
CA GLU A 641 95.02 -4.48 -80.14
C GLU A 641 96.50 -4.90 -80.13
N ALA A 642 96.97 -5.50 -79.02
CA ALA A 642 98.31 -6.08 -78.95
C ALA A 642 98.48 -7.29 -79.89
N GLU A 643 97.44 -8.12 -80.06
CA GLU A 643 97.43 -9.25 -80.98
C GLU A 643 97.48 -8.81 -82.45
N VAL A 644 96.77 -7.73 -82.82
CA VAL A 644 96.81 -7.14 -84.18
C VAL A 644 98.21 -6.63 -84.53
N LEU A 645 98.91 -6.00 -83.58
CA LEU A 645 100.27 -5.51 -83.80
C LEU A 645 101.23 -6.67 -84.12
N ARG A 646 101.09 -7.79 -83.41
CA ARG A 646 101.85 -9.03 -83.63
C ARG A 646 101.61 -9.58 -85.05
N LEU A 647 100.37 -9.58 -85.52
CA LEU A 647 100.00 -10.04 -86.87
C LEU A 647 100.50 -9.10 -87.99
N GLN A 648 100.62 -7.79 -87.74
CA GLN A 648 101.19 -6.84 -88.70
C GLN A 648 102.69 -7.07 -88.94
N GLU A 649 103.43 -7.46 -87.91
CA GLU A 649 104.85 -7.84 -88.04
C GLU A 649 105.03 -9.11 -88.89
N GLU A 650 104.13 -10.09 -88.74
CA GLU A 650 104.12 -11.32 -89.55
C GLU A 650 103.82 -11.05 -91.05
N LEU A 651 102.91 -10.11 -91.36
CA LEU A 651 102.60 -9.72 -92.75
C LEU A 651 103.79 -9.04 -93.46
N ALA A 652 104.52 -8.17 -92.76
CA ALA A 652 105.68 -7.48 -93.31
C ALA A 652 106.87 -8.43 -93.62
N ALA A 653 106.94 -9.57 -92.94
CA ALA A 653 107.90 -10.63 -93.25
C ALA A 653 107.52 -11.38 -94.54
N SER A 654 106.22 -11.65 -94.73
CA SER A 654 105.71 -12.36 -95.90
C SER A 654 105.86 -11.59 -97.23
N ASP A 655 105.72 -10.27 -97.23
CA ASP A 655 105.82 -9.45 -98.46
C ASP A 655 107.25 -9.36 -99.05
N ARG A 656 108.29 -9.59 -98.23
CA ARG A 656 109.68 -9.63 -98.73
C ARG A 656 109.96 -10.89 -99.56
N ALA A 657 109.33 -12.02 -99.21
CA ALA A 657 109.48 -13.28 -99.93
C ALA A 657 108.82 -13.25 -101.33
N ARG A 658 107.76 -12.44 -101.51
CA ARG A 658 107.01 -12.34 -102.78
C ARG A 658 107.79 -11.66 -103.91
N ARG A 659 108.70 -10.72 -103.60
CA ARG A 659 109.44 -9.95 -104.63
C ARG A 659 110.57 -10.74 -105.31
N GLN A 660 111.09 -11.81 -104.70
CA GLN A 660 112.14 -12.65 -105.29
C GLN A 660 111.61 -13.61 -106.37
N ILE A 661 110.38 -14.13 -106.22
CA ILE A 661 109.78 -15.08 -107.18
C ILE A 661 109.28 -14.38 -108.46
N GLN A 662 109.10 -13.05 -108.41
CA GLN A 662 108.55 -12.27 -109.53
C GLN A 662 109.58 -11.99 -110.64
N GLN A 663 110.88 -12.16 -110.38
CA GLN A 663 111.96 -11.86 -111.33
C GLN A 663 112.29 -13.05 -112.25
N GLU A 664 111.90 -14.27 -111.87
CA GLU A 664 112.15 -15.52 -112.62
C GLU A 664 111.03 -15.84 -113.65
N ARG A 665 109.91 -15.10 -113.62
CA ARG A 665 108.74 -15.29 -114.50
C ARG A 665 108.91 -14.61 -115.87
N ASP A 666 109.66 -13.52 -115.96
CA ASP A 666 109.66 -12.63 -117.15
C ASP A 666 110.62 -13.08 -118.28
N GLU A 667 111.39 -14.15 -118.08
CA GLU A 667 112.33 -14.69 -119.10
C GLU A 667 111.78 -15.88 -119.90
N MET A 668 110.66 -16.49 -119.46
CA MET A 668 110.07 -17.65 -120.14
C MET A 668 108.82 -17.26 -120.92
N ALA A 669 109.06 -16.92 -122.19
CA ALA A 669 108.17 -17.16 -123.33
C ALA A 669 106.92 -16.24 -123.42
N ASP A 670 106.77 -15.27 -124.33
CA ASP A 670 107.40 -14.93 -125.63
C ASP A 670 107.48 -16.03 -126.70
N GLU A 671 107.03 -17.25 -126.40
CA GLU A 671 106.84 -18.29 -127.41
C GLU A 671 105.41 -18.81 -127.41
N LEU A 672 104.64 -18.17 -128.32
CA LEU A 672 103.67 -18.82 -129.19
C LEU A 672 102.38 -19.32 -128.51
N ALA A 673 101.28 -18.57 -128.54
CA ALA A 673 100.55 -18.12 -129.74
C ALA A 673 100.21 -19.27 -130.71
N ASN A 674 99.07 -19.94 -130.50
CA ASN A 674 97.86 -19.70 -131.30
C ASN A 674 96.65 -20.54 -130.84
N GLY A 675 95.64 -19.85 -130.33
CA GLY A 675 94.27 -20.35 -130.14
C GLY A 675 93.46 -20.33 -131.46
N SER A 676 92.33 -21.03 -131.55
CA SER A 676 91.04 -20.53 -131.04
C SER A 676 89.96 -21.62 -130.92
N LEU A 677 89.13 -21.57 -129.87
CA LEU A 677 87.68 -21.25 -129.91
C LEU A 677 86.94 -21.63 -128.59
N SER A 678 86.22 -20.62 -128.07
CA SER A 678 84.95 -20.64 -127.31
C SER A 678 84.76 -21.46 -126.02
N LYS A 679 84.74 -20.75 -124.87
CA LYS A 679 83.99 -21.10 -123.64
C LYS A 679 83.67 -19.87 -122.74
N ALA A 680 83.53 -18.67 -123.33
CA ALA A 680 83.32 -17.41 -122.61
C ALA A 680 81.86 -16.90 -122.62
N ALA A 681 80.91 -17.68 -123.15
CA ALA A 681 79.48 -17.29 -123.21
C ALA A 681 78.60 -17.97 -122.14
N ILE A 682 79.15 -18.84 -121.28
CA ILE A 682 78.36 -19.67 -120.33
C ILE A 682 78.55 -19.25 -118.85
N LEU A 683 79.58 -18.46 -118.52
CA LEU A 683 79.84 -18.03 -117.13
C LEU A 683 79.15 -16.71 -116.74
N GLU A 684 78.78 -15.86 -117.71
CA GLU A 684 78.03 -14.62 -117.41
C GLU A 684 76.54 -14.90 -117.13
N GLU A 685 75.96 -15.96 -117.73
CA GLU A 685 74.60 -16.45 -117.39
C GLU A 685 74.55 -17.15 -116.01
N LYS A 686 75.67 -17.68 -115.50
CA LYS A 686 75.75 -18.26 -114.14
C LYS A 686 75.67 -17.17 -113.05
N ARG A 687 76.34 -16.04 -113.25
CA ARG A 687 76.38 -14.91 -112.29
C ARG A 687 75.06 -14.13 -112.23
N GLN A 688 74.29 -14.09 -113.31
CA GLN A 688 72.95 -13.49 -113.35
C GLN A 688 71.87 -14.37 -112.71
N LEU A 689 72.05 -15.70 -112.68
CA LEU A 689 71.13 -16.62 -112.00
C LEU A 689 71.41 -16.73 -110.49
N GLU A 690 72.66 -16.57 -110.04
CA GLU A 690 73.03 -16.59 -108.61
C GLU A 690 72.57 -15.32 -107.85
N GLY A 691 72.56 -14.15 -108.49
CA GLY A 691 72.04 -12.91 -107.88
C GLY A 691 70.50 -12.86 -107.78
N ARG A 692 69.80 -13.59 -108.65
CA ARG A 692 68.34 -13.74 -108.63
C ARG A 692 67.88 -14.78 -107.60
N LEU A 693 68.78 -15.67 -107.17
CA LEU A 693 68.55 -16.62 -106.08
C LEU A 693 68.56 -15.91 -104.72
N GLY A 694 69.56 -15.07 -104.45
CA GLY A 694 69.69 -14.37 -103.16
C GLY A 694 68.55 -13.38 -102.84
N GLN A 695 68.00 -12.69 -103.84
CA GLN A 695 66.84 -11.82 -103.64
C GLN A 695 65.55 -12.60 -103.33
N MET A 696 65.37 -13.77 -103.96
CA MET A 696 64.24 -14.66 -103.65
C MET A 696 64.41 -15.40 -102.32
N GLU A 697 65.65 -15.60 -101.85
CA GLU A 697 65.95 -16.16 -100.53
C GLU A 697 65.69 -15.13 -99.41
N GLU A 698 66.05 -13.86 -99.61
CA GLU A 698 65.80 -12.77 -98.65
C GLU A 698 64.29 -12.43 -98.55
N GLU A 699 63.57 -12.38 -99.67
CA GLU A 699 62.10 -12.24 -99.68
C GLU A 699 61.39 -13.46 -99.05
N LEU A 700 61.97 -14.67 -99.16
CA LEU A 700 61.43 -15.87 -98.51
C LEU A 700 61.69 -15.88 -97.00
N GLU A 701 62.85 -15.40 -96.53
CA GLU A 701 63.16 -15.25 -95.11
C GLU A 701 62.33 -14.14 -94.44
N GLU A 702 62.10 -13.02 -95.11
CA GLU A 702 61.21 -11.96 -94.61
C GLU A 702 59.74 -12.43 -94.52
N GLU A 703 59.26 -13.18 -95.52
CA GLU A 703 57.90 -13.72 -95.51
C GLU A 703 57.72 -14.89 -94.51
N GLN A 704 58.79 -15.67 -94.25
CA GLN A 704 58.82 -16.65 -93.15
C GLN A 704 58.76 -15.97 -91.78
N SER A 705 59.54 -14.90 -91.56
CA SER A 705 59.50 -14.09 -90.34
C SER A 705 58.12 -13.45 -90.11
N ASN A 706 57.51 -12.91 -91.17
CA ASN A 706 56.15 -12.36 -91.11
C ASN A 706 55.11 -13.44 -90.78
N SER A 707 55.26 -14.66 -91.34
CA SER A 707 54.40 -15.81 -91.06
C SER A 707 54.55 -16.31 -89.61
N GLU A 708 55.76 -16.29 -89.04
CA GLU A 708 56.00 -16.63 -87.63
C GLU A 708 55.37 -15.60 -86.67
N LEU A 709 55.51 -14.31 -86.96
CA LEU A 709 54.89 -13.23 -86.18
C LEU A 709 53.35 -13.28 -86.25
N LEU A 710 52.80 -13.63 -87.41
CA LEU A 710 51.36 -13.82 -87.59
C LEU A 710 50.87 -15.06 -86.81
N ASN A 711 51.63 -16.15 -86.83
CA ASN A 711 51.34 -17.36 -86.07
C ASN A 711 51.40 -17.14 -84.55
N ASP A 712 52.34 -16.32 -84.05
CA ASP A 712 52.41 -15.99 -82.62
C ASP A 712 51.28 -15.05 -82.18
N ARG A 713 50.84 -14.13 -83.04
CA ARG A 713 49.62 -13.34 -82.80
C ARG A 713 48.37 -14.22 -82.83
N TYR A 714 48.31 -15.18 -83.75
CA TYR A 714 47.22 -16.14 -83.85
C TYR A 714 47.14 -17.07 -82.62
N ARG A 715 48.29 -17.56 -82.12
CA ARG A 715 48.38 -18.34 -80.86
C ARG A 715 47.95 -17.54 -79.64
N LYS A 716 48.36 -16.27 -79.53
CA LYS A 716 47.95 -15.39 -78.44
C LYS A 716 46.44 -15.13 -78.46
N LEU A 717 45.87 -14.88 -79.63
CA LEU A 717 44.42 -14.72 -79.80
C LEU A 717 43.65 -16.02 -79.48
N LEU A 718 44.17 -17.19 -79.88
CA LEU A 718 43.60 -18.49 -79.52
C LEU A 718 43.57 -18.72 -78.01
N LEU A 719 44.67 -18.45 -77.30
CA LEU A 719 44.74 -18.56 -75.83
C LEU A 719 43.79 -17.56 -75.13
N GLN A 720 43.60 -16.37 -75.71
CA GLN A 720 42.68 -15.37 -75.18
C GLN A 720 41.21 -15.80 -75.37
N VAL A 721 40.89 -16.42 -76.51
CA VAL A 721 39.58 -17.01 -76.76
C VAL A 721 39.33 -18.20 -75.83
N GLU A 722 40.31 -19.08 -75.61
CA GLU A 722 40.18 -20.18 -74.64
C GLU A 722 39.96 -19.65 -73.21
N SER A 723 40.72 -18.64 -72.77
CA SER A 723 40.54 -17.99 -71.46
C SER A 723 39.12 -17.44 -71.30
N LEU A 724 38.64 -16.64 -72.26
CA LEU A 724 37.29 -16.08 -72.23
C LEU A 724 36.21 -17.17 -72.31
N THR A 725 36.47 -18.27 -73.01
CA THR A 725 35.55 -19.41 -73.07
C THR A 725 35.46 -20.13 -71.73
N THR A 726 36.60 -20.29 -71.02
CA THR A 726 36.61 -20.88 -69.67
C THR A 726 35.91 -19.97 -68.65
N GLU A 727 36.13 -18.66 -68.68
CA GLU A 727 35.45 -17.69 -67.82
C GLU A 727 33.93 -17.68 -68.08
N LEU A 728 33.50 -17.70 -69.34
CA LEU A 728 32.09 -17.78 -69.70
C LEU A 728 31.45 -19.10 -69.21
N SER A 729 32.19 -20.20 -69.24
CA SER A 729 31.71 -21.49 -68.71
C SER A 729 31.59 -21.48 -67.18
N ALA A 730 32.51 -20.82 -66.48
CA ALA A 730 32.48 -20.66 -65.04
C ALA A 730 31.30 -19.78 -64.61
N GLU A 731 31.06 -18.68 -65.31
CA GLU A 731 29.94 -17.76 -65.01
C GLU A 731 28.58 -18.42 -65.26
N ARG A 732 28.46 -19.23 -66.33
CA ARG A 732 27.25 -20.06 -66.56
C ARG A 732 27.00 -21.05 -65.43
N SER A 733 28.06 -21.67 -64.89
CA SER A 733 27.94 -22.59 -63.76
C SER A 733 27.57 -21.90 -62.44
N PHE A 734 28.04 -20.66 -62.24
CA PHE A 734 27.69 -19.85 -61.07
C PHE A 734 26.23 -19.37 -61.15
N SER A 735 25.80 -18.89 -62.31
CA SER A 735 24.41 -18.52 -62.57
C SER A 735 23.45 -19.69 -62.34
N ALA A 736 23.77 -20.89 -62.83
CA ALA A 736 22.96 -22.09 -62.60
C ALA A 736 22.84 -22.48 -61.10
N LYS A 737 23.92 -22.30 -60.32
CA LYS A 737 23.90 -22.52 -58.86
C LYS A 737 23.06 -21.46 -58.14
N ALA A 738 23.15 -20.21 -58.56
CA ALA A 738 22.34 -19.11 -58.01
C ALA A 738 20.84 -19.33 -58.29
N GLU A 739 20.48 -19.78 -59.49
CA GLU A 739 19.10 -20.12 -59.84
C GLU A 739 18.56 -21.32 -59.05
N SER A 740 19.37 -22.37 -58.84
CA SER A 740 19.02 -23.48 -57.96
C SER A 740 18.80 -23.02 -56.52
N GLY A 741 19.66 -22.14 -56.00
CA GLY A 741 19.52 -21.57 -54.65
C GLY A 741 18.25 -20.73 -54.50
N ARG A 742 17.92 -19.92 -55.51
CA ARG A 742 16.68 -19.14 -55.56
C ARG A 742 15.43 -20.03 -55.54
N GLN A 743 15.41 -21.09 -56.35
CA GLN A 743 14.29 -22.05 -56.37
C GLN A 743 14.13 -22.79 -55.04
N GLN A 744 15.23 -23.09 -54.35
CA GLN A 744 15.19 -23.73 -53.03
C GLN A 744 14.63 -22.79 -51.95
N LEU A 745 15.02 -21.52 -51.96
CA LEU A 745 14.47 -20.49 -51.07
C LEU A 745 12.99 -20.22 -51.35
N GLU A 746 12.56 -20.18 -52.61
CA GLU A 746 11.15 -20.03 -52.99
C GLU A 746 10.30 -21.19 -52.46
N ARG A 747 10.79 -22.43 -52.53
CA ARG A 747 10.11 -23.60 -51.93
C ARG A 747 10.01 -23.48 -50.40
N GLN A 748 11.07 -23.04 -49.73
CA GLN A 748 11.05 -22.84 -48.27
C GLN A 748 10.07 -21.74 -47.85
N ILE A 749 9.99 -20.64 -48.61
CA ILE A 749 9.02 -19.57 -48.36
C ILE A 749 7.58 -20.10 -48.53
N GLN A 750 7.34 -20.93 -49.56
CA GLN A 750 6.03 -21.54 -49.80
C GLN A 750 5.64 -22.49 -48.65
N GLU A 751 6.58 -23.30 -48.16
CA GLU A 751 6.36 -24.23 -47.05
C GLU A 751 6.10 -23.51 -45.72
N LEU A 752 6.85 -22.44 -45.43
CA LEU A 752 6.65 -21.61 -44.24
C LEU A 752 5.29 -20.88 -44.27
N ARG A 753 4.84 -20.43 -45.45
CA ARG A 753 3.49 -19.86 -45.63
C ARG A 753 2.40 -20.91 -45.36
N GLY A 754 2.61 -22.15 -45.77
CA GLY A 754 1.71 -23.28 -45.44
C GLY A 754 1.62 -23.52 -43.94
N ARG A 755 2.76 -23.62 -43.25
CA ARG A 755 2.82 -23.82 -41.79
C ARG A 755 2.19 -22.67 -41.01
N LEU A 756 2.37 -21.43 -41.45
CA LEU A 756 1.71 -20.27 -40.85
C LEU A 756 0.18 -20.36 -40.99
N GLY A 757 -0.32 -20.80 -42.14
CA GLY A 757 -1.75 -21.02 -42.36
C GLY A 757 -2.35 -22.14 -41.50
N GLU A 758 -1.61 -23.23 -41.29
CA GLU A 758 -2.03 -24.34 -40.42
C GLU A 758 -2.07 -23.93 -38.94
N GLU A 759 -1.07 -23.18 -38.47
CA GLU A 759 -1.05 -22.62 -37.11
C GLU A 759 -2.17 -21.59 -36.89
N ASP A 760 -2.45 -20.72 -37.86
CA ASP A 760 -3.57 -19.77 -37.81
C ASP A 760 -4.94 -20.48 -37.79
N ALA A 761 -5.11 -21.55 -38.58
CA ALA A 761 -6.31 -22.37 -38.56
C ALA A 761 -6.47 -23.10 -37.21
N GLY A 762 -5.36 -23.64 -36.66
CA GLY A 762 -5.33 -24.28 -35.35
C GLY A 762 -5.65 -23.32 -34.20
N ALA A 763 -5.12 -22.09 -34.25
CA ALA A 763 -5.40 -21.05 -33.27
C ALA A 763 -6.87 -20.63 -33.28
N ARG A 764 -7.47 -20.46 -34.47
CA ARG A 764 -8.91 -20.16 -34.62
C ARG A 764 -9.81 -21.30 -34.12
N ALA A 765 -9.43 -22.55 -34.34
CA ALA A 765 -10.16 -23.70 -33.82
C ALA A 765 -10.12 -23.77 -32.29
N ARG A 766 -8.96 -23.52 -31.68
CA ARG A 766 -8.80 -23.43 -30.21
C ARG A 766 -9.60 -22.27 -29.62
N GLN A 767 -9.58 -21.10 -30.26
CA GLN A 767 -10.40 -19.95 -29.84
C GLN A 767 -11.88 -20.26 -29.90
N LYS A 768 -12.38 -20.92 -30.96
CA LYS A 768 -13.78 -21.35 -31.03
C LYS A 768 -14.17 -22.32 -29.92
N MET A 769 -13.30 -23.27 -29.56
CA MET A 769 -13.55 -24.18 -28.42
C MET A 769 -13.59 -23.44 -27.08
N ILE A 770 -12.70 -22.47 -26.88
CA ILE A 770 -12.69 -21.66 -25.64
C ILE A 770 -13.95 -20.79 -25.57
N ILE A 771 -14.36 -20.16 -26.67
CA ILE A 771 -15.59 -19.37 -26.74
C ILE A 771 -16.80 -20.23 -26.40
N ALA A 772 -16.95 -21.42 -27.01
CA ALA A 772 -18.05 -22.33 -26.70
C ALA A 772 -18.06 -22.80 -25.23
N ALA A 773 -16.88 -23.02 -24.63
CA ALA A 773 -16.76 -23.37 -23.21
C ALA A 773 -17.13 -22.20 -22.29
N LEU A 774 -16.81 -20.96 -22.68
CA LEU A 774 -17.18 -19.76 -21.94
C LEU A 774 -18.68 -19.47 -22.05
N GLU A 775 -19.28 -19.65 -23.23
CA GLU A 775 -20.72 -19.53 -23.45
C GLU A 775 -21.50 -20.55 -22.60
N SER A 776 -21.02 -21.79 -22.50
CA SER A 776 -21.62 -22.80 -21.61
C SER A 776 -21.51 -22.44 -20.13
N LYS A 777 -20.39 -21.86 -19.69
CA LYS A 777 -20.22 -21.38 -18.31
C LYS A 777 -21.09 -20.17 -18.02
N LEU A 778 -21.27 -19.28 -18.99
CA LEU A 778 -22.16 -18.13 -18.87
C LEU A 778 -23.60 -18.59 -18.68
N ALA A 779 -24.08 -19.55 -19.50
CA ALA A 779 -25.41 -20.13 -19.35
C ALA A 779 -25.62 -20.81 -17.97
N GLN A 780 -24.61 -21.52 -17.46
CA GLN A 780 -24.67 -22.12 -16.11
C GLN A 780 -24.71 -21.06 -15.00
N ALA A 781 -23.97 -19.96 -15.14
CA ALA A 781 -23.98 -18.87 -14.18
C ALA A 781 -25.32 -18.11 -14.19
N GLU A 782 -25.94 -17.93 -15.36
CA GLU A 782 -27.27 -17.36 -15.52
C GLU A 782 -28.34 -18.23 -14.84
N GLU A 783 -28.26 -19.56 -14.99
CA GLU A 783 -29.17 -20.51 -14.32
C GLU A 783 -29.01 -20.47 -12.78
N GLN A 784 -27.76 -20.37 -12.28
CA GLN A 784 -27.49 -20.23 -10.85
C GLN A 784 -28.03 -18.90 -10.29
N LEU A 785 -27.92 -17.80 -11.04
CA LEU A 785 -28.46 -16.51 -10.65
C LEU A 785 -30.00 -16.53 -10.58
N GLU A 786 -30.66 -17.21 -11.53
CA GLU A 786 -32.10 -17.42 -11.46
C GLU A 786 -32.50 -18.27 -10.24
N GLN A 787 -31.73 -19.31 -9.92
CA GLN A 787 -31.98 -20.17 -8.77
C GLN A 787 -31.83 -19.39 -7.45
N GLU A 788 -30.76 -18.60 -7.28
CA GLU A 788 -30.59 -17.72 -6.12
C GLU A 788 -31.71 -16.68 -6.01
N SER A 789 -32.15 -16.11 -7.15
CA SER A 789 -33.26 -15.15 -7.17
C SER A 789 -34.56 -15.79 -6.66
N ARG A 790 -34.85 -17.03 -7.08
CA ARG A 790 -36.02 -17.80 -6.60
C ARG A 790 -35.91 -18.11 -5.10
N GLU A 791 -34.73 -18.53 -4.63
CA GLU A 791 -34.48 -18.79 -3.21
C GLU A 791 -34.61 -17.54 -2.34
N ARG A 792 -34.12 -16.38 -2.81
CA ARG A 792 -34.32 -15.08 -2.13
C ARG A 792 -35.78 -14.71 -2.00
N ILE A 793 -36.59 -14.95 -3.04
CA ILE A 793 -38.04 -14.71 -2.99
C ILE A 793 -38.72 -15.62 -1.97
N LEU A 794 -38.31 -16.90 -1.89
CA LEU A 794 -38.84 -17.85 -0.91
C LEU A 794 -38.42 -17.50 0.52
N SER A 795 -37.15 -17.16 0.73
CA SER A 795 -36.62 -16.69 2.02
C SER A 795 -37.32 -15.42 2.49
N GLY A 796 -37.56 -14.46 1.58
CA GLY A 796 -38.35 -13.27 1.88
C GLY A 796 -39.78 -13.56 2.30
N LYS A 797 -40.43 -14.60 1.74
CA LYS A 797 -41.76 -15.05 2.19
C LYS A 797 -41.71 -15.70 3.57
N LEU A 798 -40.66 -16.45 3.88
CA LEU A 798 -40.46 -17.07 5.20
C LEU A 798 -40.23 -16.01 6.29
N VAL A 799 -39.42 -14.99 6.01
CA VAL A 799 -39.20 -13.86 6.94
C VAL A 799 -40.51 -13.15 7.25
N ARG A 800 -41.33 -12.83 6.24
CA ARG A 800 -42.65 -12.19 6.47
C ARG A 800 -43.60 -13.07 7.29
N ARG A 801 -43.56 -14.40 7.12
CA ARG A 801 -44.32 -15.35 7.95
C ARG A 801 -43.80 -15.37 9.38
N ALA A 802 -42.49 -15.34 9.59
CA ALA A 802 -41.87 -15.29 10.90
C ALA A 802 -42.19 -13.96 11.62
N GLU A 803 -42.15 -12.82 10.92
CA GLU A 803 -42.55 -11.51 11.45
C GLU A 803 -44.02 -11.49 11.87
N LYS A 804 -44.90 -12.14 11.11
CA LYS A 804 -46.32 -12.26 11.48
C LYS A 804 -46.50 -13.09 12.75
N ARG A 805 -45.82 -14.25 12.86
CA ARG A 805 -45.82 -15.09 14.07
C ARG A 805 -45.23 -14.36 15.27
N LEU A 806 -44.17 -13.57 15.07
CA LEU A 806 -43.58 -12.76 16.14
C LEU A 806 -44.58 -11.73 16.68
N LYS A 807 -45.34 -11.07 15.80
CA LYS A 807 -46.41 -10.15 16.22
C LYS A 807 -47.52 -10.85 17.01
N GLU A 808 -47.91 -12.06 16.59
CA GLU A 808 -48.88 -12.88 17.31
C GLU A 808 -48.38 -13.28 18.71
N VAL A 809 -47.11 -13.70 18.83
CA VAL A 809 -46.49 -14.03 20.12
C VAL A 809 -46.35 -12.81 21.02
N VAL A 810 -45.99 -11.64 20.46
CA VAL A 810 -45.92 -10.38 21.24
C VAL A 810 -47.29 -10.02 21.80
N LEU A 811 -48.36 -10.13 21.00
CA LEU A 811 -49.73 -9.92 21.47
C LEU A 811 -50.13 -10.94 22.55
N GLN A 812 -49.72 -12.21 22.42
CA GLN A 812 -49.97 -13.24 23.41
C GLN A 812 -49.25 -12.93 24.74
N VAL A 813 -48.00 -12.48 24.70
CA VAL A 813 -47.23 -12.07 25.89
C VAL A 813 -47.86 -10.83 26.55
N GLU A 814 -48.36 -9.88 25.76
CA GLU A 814 -49.10 -8.73 26.29
C GLU A 814 -50.40 -9.13 26.99
N GLU A 815 -51.12 -10.11 26.46
CA GLU A 815 -52.34 -10.64 27.06
C GLU A 815 -52.04 -11.46 28.32
N GLU A 816 -51.02 -12.33 28.32
CA GLU A 816 -50.54 -13.04 29.51
C GLU A 816 -50.09 -12.07 30.62
N ARG A 817 -49.43 -10.97 30.24
CA ARG A 817 -49.07 -9.91 31.19
C ARG A 817 -50.31 -9.24 31.80
N ARG A 818 -51.36 -8.99 31.01
CA ARG A 818 -52.64 -8.46 31.53
C ARG A 818 -53.30 -9.45 32.48
N VAL A 819 -53.29 -10.74 32.17
CA VAL A 819 -53.82 -11.79 33.05
C VAL A 819 -53.00 -11.87 34.35
N ALA A 820 -51.67 -11.79 34.27
CA ALA A 820 -50.79 -11.78 35.44
C ALA A 820 -51.03 -10.55 36.34
N ASP A 821 -51.22 -9.37 35.75
CA ASP A 821 -51.56 -8.15 36.48
C ASP A 821 -52.96 -8.26 37.15
N GLN A 822 -53.94 -8.87 36.47
CA GLN A 822 -55.25 -9.16 37.07
C GLN A 822 -55.17 -10.15 38.24
N LEU A 823 -54.36 -11.21 38.12
CA LEU A 823 -54.12 -12.17 39.20
C LEU A 823 -53.41 -11.51 40.39
N ARG A 824 -52.47 -10.59 40.13
CA ARG A 824 -51.80 -9.82 41.18
C ARG A 824 -52.79 -8.92 41.93
N ASP A 825 -53.68 -8.23 41.22
CA ASP A 825 -54.76 -7.44 41.82
C ASP A 825 -55.74 -8.28 42.65
N GLN A 826 -56.05 -9.50 42.21
CA GLN A 826 -56.87 -10.44 42.97
C GLN A 826 -56.17 -10.93 44.24
N LEU A 827 -54.86 -11.21 44.16
CA LEU A 827 -54.02 -11.55 45.31
C LEU A 827 -53.94 -10.40 46.32
N GLU A 828 -53.78 -9.15 45.86
CA GLU A 828 -53.79 -7.99 46.75
C GLU A 828 -55.14 -7.81 47.46
N LYS A 829 -56.25 -7.96 46.74
CA LYS A 829 -57.61 -7.94 47.32
C LYS A 829 -57.82 -9.09 48.30
N GLY A 830 -57.33 -10.29 47.99
CA GLY A 830 -57.36 -11.45 48.87
C GLY A 830 -56.56 -11.21 50.15
N ASN A 831 -55.34 -10.69 50.04
CA ASN A 831 -54.49 -10.35 51.18
C ASN A 831 -55.10 -9.25 52.06
N LEU A 832 -55.78 -8.26 51.47
CA LEU A 832 -56.54 -7.27 52.22
C LEU A 832 -57.70 -7.90 53.00
N ARG A 833 -58.42 -8.86 52.40
CA ARG A 833 -59.47 -9.64 53.07
C ARG A 833 -58.93 -10.50 54.20
N VAL A 834 -57.80 -11.18 54.00
CA VAL A 834 -57.13 -11.96 55.05
C VAL A 834 -56.72 -11.06 56.21
N LYS A 835 -56.16 -9.87 55.94
CA LYS A 835 -55.84 -8.90 57.00
C LYS A 835 -57.09 -8.42 57.74
N GLN A 836 -58.20 -8.20 57.05
CA GLN A 836 -59.46 -7.81 57.67
C GLN A 836 -60.04 -8.93 58.54
N LEU A 837 -60.03 -10.17 58.05
CA LEU A 837 -60.49 -11.35 58.79
C LEU A 837 -59.62 -11.62 60.02
N LYS A 838 -58.29 -11.45 59.92
CA LYS A 838 -57.38 -11.54 61.08
C LYS A 838 -57.73 -10.51 62.15
N ARG A 839 -58.03 -9.27 61.75
CA ARG A 839 -58.45 -8.23 62.70
C ARG A 839 -59.79 -8.56 63.36
N GLN A 840 -60.74 -9.12 62.61
CA GLN A 840 -62.02 -9.57 63.17
C GLN A 840 -61.85 -10.77 64.11
N LEU A 841 -60.90 -11.66 63.82
CA LEU A 841 -60.56 -12.77 64.71
C LEU A 841 -59.94 -12.26 66.01
N GLU A 842 -58.99 -11.32 65.94
CA GLU A 842 -58.40 -10.67 67.13
C GLU A 842 -59.49 -9.95 67.97
N GLU A 843 -60.40 -9.21 67.32
CA GLU A 843 -61.54 -8.55 68.00
C GLU A 843 -62.46 -9.58 68.68
N ALA A 844 -62.75 -10.71 68.04
CA ALA A 844 -63.60 -11.78 68.60
C ALA A 844 -62.89 -12.57 69.72
N GLU A 845 -61.59 -12.80 69.62
CA GLU A 845 -60.77 -13.43 70.66
C GLU A 845 -60.70 -12.54 71.91
N GLU A 846 -60.56 -11.22 71.74
CA GLU A 846 -60.65 -10.26 72.84
C GLU A 846 -62.04 -10.28 73.50
N GLU A 847 -63.12 -10.32 72.73
CA GLU A 847 -64.48 -10.42 73.25
C GLU A 847 -64.71 -11.74 74.01
N ALA A 848 -64.24 -12.86 73.48
CA ALA A 848 -64.30 -14.16 74.13
C ALA A 848 -63.49 -14.21 75.44
N SER A 849 -62.31 -13.58 75.46
CA SER A 849 -61.49 -13.42 76.66
C SER A 849 -62.20 -12.57 77.73
N ARG A 850 -62.82 -11.45 77.32
CA ARG A 850 -63.65 -10.63 78.22
C ARG A 850 -64.83 -11.43 78.77
N ALA A 851 -65.55 -12.16 77.93
CA ALA A 851 -66.67 -13.01 78.34
C ALA A 851 -66.23 -14.12 79.31
N GLN A 852 -65.08 -14.77 79.05
CA GLN A 852 -64.50 -15.75 79.99
C GLN A 852 -64.13 -15.12 81.33
N SER A 853 -63.59 -13.91 81.34
CA SER A 853 -63.26 -13.20 82.59
C SER A 853 -64.50 -12.89 83.43
N VAL A 854 -65.60 -12.48 82.77
CA VAL A 854 -66.89 -12.22 83.41
C VAL A 854 -67.50 -13.53 83.91
N ARG A 855 -67.44 -14.61 83.11
CA ARG A 855 -67.91 -15.93 83.53
C ARG A 855 -67.18 -16.43 84.77
N ARG A 856 -65.84 -16.26 84.84
CA ARG A 856 -65.05 -16.63 86.03
C ARG A 856 -65.46 -15.82 87.26
N ARG A 857 -65.73 -14.52 87.11
CA ARG A 857 -66.24 -13.68 88.22
C ARG A 857 -67.61 -14.14 88.71
N LEU A 858 -68.54 -14.39 87.77
CA LEU A 858 -69.88 -14.89 88.11
C LEU A 858 -69.84 -16.29 88.72
N GLN A 859 -68.90 -17.14 88.32
CA GLN A 859 -68.65 -18.43 88.96
C GLN A 859 -68.19 -18.25 90.41
N HIS A 860 -67.27 -17.32 90.65
CA HIS A 860 -66.78 -17.03 92.00
C HIS A 860 -67.89 -16.42 92.89
N GLU A 861 -68.70 -15.50 92.35
CA GLU A 861 -69.87 -14.95 93.06
C GLU A 861 -70.93 -16.03 93.34
N LEU A 862 -71.12 -16.98 92.43
CA LEU A 862 -72.01 -18.12 92.64
C LEU A 862 -71.47 -19.07 93.70
N GLU A 863 -70.16 -19.32 93.73
CA GLU A 863 -69.47 -20.08 94.79
C GLU A 863 -69.64 -19.39 96.15
N ASP A 864 -69.43 -18.07 96.24
CA ASP A 864 -69.64 -17.30 97.47
C ASP A 864 -71.11 -17.35 97.95
N VAL A 865 -72.07 -17.22 97.03
CA VAL A 865 -73.51 -17.29 97.36
C VAL A 865 -73.93 -18.72 97.73
N THR A 866 -73.35 -19.74 97.09
CA THR A 866 -73.61 -21.14 97.44
C THR A 866 -73.01 -21.49 98.79
N GLU A 867 -71.79 -21.03 99.11
CA GLU A 867 -71.20 -21.15 100.45
C GLU A 867 -72.04 -20.43 101.51
N ALA A 868 -72.54 -19.23 101.21
CA ALA A 868 -73.46 -18.51 102.10
C ALA A 868 -74.79 -19.25 102.29
N SER A 869 -75.35 -19.82 101.20
CA SER A 869 -76.56 -20.63 101.25
C SER A 869 -76.36 -21.94 102.00
N GLU A 870 -75.20 -22.59 101.86
CA GLU A 870 -74.82 -23.78 102.62
C GLU A 870 -74.60 -23.45 104.09
N SER A 871 -73.97 -22.31 104.42
CA SER A 871 -73.87 -21.82 105.79
C SER A 871 -75.25 -21.60 106.39
N MET A 872 -76.14 -20.93 105.66
CA MET A 872 -77.51 -20.67 106.07
C MET A 872 -78.35 -21.96 106.13
N ASN A 873 -78.07 -22.96 105.28
CA ASN A 873 -78.67 -24.28 105.35
C ASN A 873 -78.11 -25.12 106.51
N ARG A 874 -76.84 -24.96 106.89
CA ARG A 874 -76.27 -25.54 108.11
C ARG A 874 -76.93 -24.90 109.33
N GLU A 875 -77.13 -23.59 109.33
CA GLU A 875 -77.90 -22.88 110.36
C GLU A 875 -79.37 -23.35 110.39
N LEU A 876 -80.06 -23.42 109.25
CA LEU A 876 -81.42 -23.94 109.15
C LEU A 876 -81.50 -25.41 109.56
N ASN A 877 -80.50 -26.24 109.25
CA ASN A 877 -80.45 -27.64 109.70
C ASN A 877 -80.15 -27.73 111.20
N THR A 878 -79.33 -26.85 111.79
CA THR A 878 -79.20 -26.77 113.24
C THR A 878 -80.49 -26.30 113.92
N LEU A 879 -81.27 -25.41 113.29
CA LEU A 879 -82.59 -24.99 113.74
C LEU A 879 -83.67 -26.08 113.52
N ARG A 880 -83.57 -26.84 112.42
CA ARG A 880 -84.49 -27.94 112.06
C ARG A 880 -84.23 -29.21 112.87
N ASN A 881 -82.96 -29.47 113.24
CA ASN A 881 -82.56 -30.52 114.19
C ASN A 881 -82.98 -30.18 115.63
N ARG A 882 -83.22 -28.89 115.95
CA ARG A 882 -83.91 -28.49 117.18
C ARG A 882 -85.44 -28.69 117.11
N LEU A 883 -86.02 -28.94 115.94
CA LEU A 883 -87.48 -28.88 115.74
C LEU A 883 -88.18 -30.17 115.24
N ARG A 884 -87.52 -31.35 115.18
CA ARG A 884 -88.24 -32.62 114.92
C ARG A 884 -87.68 -33.83 115.68
N ARG A 885 -88.24 -34.10 116.87
CA ARG A 885 -88.54 -35.47 117.33
C ARG A 885 -89.72 -35.99 116.48
N GLY A 886 -89.62 -37.25 116.02
CA GLY A 886 -90.48 -37.86 114.98
C GLY A 886 -91.90 -38.21 115.41
N PRO A 887 -92.56 -39.23 114.82
CA PRO A 887 -92.27 -39.94 113.56
C PRO A 887 -93.55 -40.19 112.71
N LEU A 888 -93.45 -41.05 111.68
CA LEU A 888 -94.51 -41.83 110.98
C LEU A 888 -95.32 -41.10 109.88
N THR A 889 -94.94 -41.25 108.60
CA THR A 889 -95.27 -42.35 107.64
C THR A 889 -96.72 -42.34 107.15
N PHE A 890 -96.92 -41.90 105.91
CA PHE A 890 -98.05 -42.32 105.07
C PHE A 890 -97.50 -42.82 103.74
N THR A 891 -97.86 -44.06 103.41
CA THR A 891 -97.38 -44.85 102.28
C THR A 891 -98.36 -44.84 101.12
N THR A 892 -97.79 -44.71 99.92
CA THR A 892 -98.10 -45.43 98.65
C THR A 892 -99.45 -45.26 97.94
N ARG A 893 -99.40 -44.67 96.74
CA ARG A 893 -99.48 -45.37 95.41
C ARG A 893 -99.34 -44.30 94.33
N THR A 894 -98.29 -44.19 93.50
CA THR A 894 -97.62 -45.11 92.55
C THR A 894 -98.52 -45.53 91.38
N VAL A 895 -98.30 -44.91 90.21
CA VAL A 895 -97.99 -45.56 88.91
C VAL A 895 -97.13 -44.53 88.12
N ARG A 896 -95.80 -44.66 87.91
CA ARG A 896 -95.00 -45.65 87.14
C ARG A 896 -95.29 -45.59 85.63
N GLN A 897 -94.35 -45.76 84.71
CA GLN A 897 -92.91 -45.95 84.62
C GLN A 897 -92.62 -45.87 83.10
N VAL A 898 -91.42 -45.55 82.62
CA VAL A 898 -90.30 -46.47 82.33
C VAL A 898 -89.12 -45.53 81.99
N PHE A 899 -88.09 -45.37 82.85
CA PHE A 899 -86.81 -46.13 82.93
C PHE A 899 -86.12 -46.33 81.56
N ARG A 900 -84.97 -45.71 81.26
CA ARG A 900 -83.61 -45.82 81.86
C ARG A 900 -82.96 -47.19 81.62
N LEU A 901 -81.92 -47.17 80.80
CA LEU A 901 -80.71 -48.01 80.74
C LEU A 901 -79.66 -47.11 80.03
N GLU A 902 -78.35 -47.14 80.19
CA GLU A 902 -77.33 -47.69 81.11
C GLU A 902 -76.01 -47.02 80.60
N GLU A 903 -75.10 -46.57 81.48
CA GLU A 903 -73.69 -47.04 81.57
C GLU A 903 -72.82 -46.79 80.31
N GLY A 904 -71.62 -46.22 80.32
CA GLY A 904 -70.62 -45.75 81.29
C GLY A 904 -69.53 -45.08 80.43
N VAL A 905 -69.05 -43.87 80.73
CA VAL A 905 -67.79 -43.52 81.42
C VAL A 905 -66.54 -44.27 80.95
N VAL A 906 -65.42 -43.51 80.87
CA VAL A 906 -63.99 -43.87 80.67
C VAL A 906 -63.58 -43.80 79.19
N SER A 907 -62.59 -43.03 78.73
CA SER A 907 -61.44 -42.35 79.36
C SER A 907 -60.86 -41.28 78.40
N GLU A 908 -60.23 -40.26 78.99
CA GLU A 908 -59.20 -39.43 78.38
C GLU A 908 -57.90 -40.22 78.10
N GLU A 909 -57.01 -39.59 77.33
CA GLU A 909 -55.67 -40.03 76.86
C GLU A 909 -55.72 -41.03 75.69
N GLU A 910 -54.94 -40.88 74.62
CA GLU A 910 -53.53 -40.50 74.60
C GLU A 910 -53.12 -40.04 73.19
N ALA A 911 -51.96 -39.42 73.13
CA ALA A 911 -51.25 -38.98 71.92
C ALA A 911 -50.88 -40.13 70.97
N GLU A 912 -50.80 -39.85 69.67
CA GLU A 912 -49.63 -40.20 68.85
C GLU A 912 -49.71 -39.62 67.43
N GLU A 913 -48.54 -39.39 66.88
CA GLU A 913 -48.23 -38.90 65.54
C GLU A 913 -48.86 -39.74 64.42
N ALA A 914 -49.37 -39.09 63.35
CA ALA A 914 -49.56 -39.71 62.04
C ALA A 914 -49.71 -38.68 60.90
N GLU A 915 -48.59 -38.40 60.23
CA GLU A 915 -48.47 -38.37 58.75
C GLU A 915 -48.70 -39.81 58.17
N PRO A 916 -48.46 -40.14 56.89
CA PRO A 916 -48.85 -39.54 55.60
C PRO A 916 -49.38 -40.60 54.57
N GLY A 917 -49.80 -40.13 53.38
CA GLY A 917 -49.46 -40.74 52.08
C GLY A 917 -50.30 -41.90 51.53
N ALA A 918 -50.84 -41.71 50.32
CA ALA A 918 -50.63 -42.55 49.13
C ALA A 918 -51.77 -42.37 48.10
N GLY A 919 -51.50 -41.61 47.03
CA GLY A 919 -52.16 -41.76 45.75
C GLY A 919 -51.15 -42.41 44.77
N PRO A 920 -51.48 -43.53 44.10
CA PRO A 920 -50.53 -44.35 43.34
C PRO A 920 -50.17 -43.77 41.96
N PRO A 921 -49.07 -44.25 41.33
CA PRO A 921 -48.62 -43.88 39.98
C PRO A 921 -49.42 -44.65 38.90
N PRO A 922 -49.36 -44.28 37.61
CA PRO A 922 -48.26 -44.71 36.70
C PRO A 922 -47.80 -43.59 35.73
N GLN A 923 -46.52 -43.55 35.32
CA GLN A 923 -45.98 -44.17 34.09
C GLN A 923 -46.82 -43.94 32.80
N GLU A 924 -46.17 -43.21 31.88
CA GLU A 924 -46.17 -43.24 30.39
C GLU A 924 -47.17 -44.18 29.66
N PRO A 925 -47.75 -43.76 28.51
CA PRO A 925 -46.96 -43.71 27.28
C PRO A 925 -47.32 -42.64 26.22
N ASP A 926 -46.39 -42.51 25.28
CA ASP A 926 -46.55 -42.20 23.85
C ASP A 926 -46.97 -40.80 23.38
N GLY A 927 -46.00 -40.12 22.72
CA GLY A 927 -46.28 -39.21 21.61
C GLY A 927 -46.93 -39.95 20.43
N PRO A 928 -47.57 -39.23 19.48
CA PRO A 928 -46.85 -38.80 18.27
C PRO A 928 -47.44 -37.49 17.65
N PRO A 929 -47.00 -37.05 16.46
CA PRO A 929 -45.62 -36.81 16.07
C PRO A 929 -45.37 -35.33 15.71
N VAL A 930 -44.07 -35.02 15.68
CA VAL A 930 -43.47 -34.00 14.82
C VAL A 930 -43.86 -34.27 13.36
N SER A 931 -44.47 -33.29 12.71
CA SER A 931 -44.37 -33.12 11.27
C SER A 931 -43.27 -32.08 11.00
N GLN A 932 -42.18 -32.56 10.39
CA GLN A 932 -41.13 -31.73 9.82
C GLN A 932 -41.71 -30.76 8.78
N PRO A 933 -41.11 -29.57 8.62
CA PRO A 933 -41.35 -28.74 7.45
C PRO A 933 -40.64 -29.36 6.24
N GLN A 934 -41.39 -29.51 5.13
CA GLN A 934 -40.81 -29.39 3.79
C GLN A 934 -40.35 -27.96 3.54
#